data_AF-A0A9P6LWA0-F1
#
_entry.id   AF-A0A9P6LWA0-F1
#
_cell.length_a   1.000
_cell.length_b   1.000
_cell.length_c   1.000
_cell.angle_alpha   90.00
_cell.angle_beta   90.00
_cell.angle_gamma   90.00
#
_symmetry.space_group_name_H-M   'P 1'
#
loop_
_entity.id
_entity.type
_entity.pdbx_description
1 polymer ?
#
loop_
_entity_poly.entity_id
_entity_poly.type
_entity_poly.pdbx_seq_one_letter_code
_entity_poly.pdbx_strand_id
1 'polypeptide(L)'
;MVPKLKGFGSHGIREPLTNRIRGILDEYPDGTQIARELLQNSDDARSTVQWYLLDHRNHSHNPGDPGQGTENPLRLFHEDLQEYMGPALLAGNDSLFEEKDFLSMKNLAASEKRADVSKIGQMGIGFNSIYHLTDCPSFISGEQFMVIEPHERIFDGVRSEFTEGAVKGNYVEGCQGLEHFPDQLKTFAVVLEMLVMLKQEALKGLLFLKHLERIIIYERKETDDAPVKLFEIEILNAKEVREERLRVVNNLKEHVHPTDPDNASKDATLQYTVCPIFRLTQGDGSTVDEQWQITGLVGNVLQAKQKMLEQTDGDLNHQKLIPWVGIAAPLDPDTKIEKSGLFCFLPISIQLPFPVHINGHFAVKQSRREIWTNQDKDFGSQASANVKSLWNVHLFHKHVPEVYAMFLERLGLDRGSSYDMWPLSCGDGVGLESIWRDVLNRLVEVVLSEDRSVFFSGTEARGDQRTVPYSLAWIAGRDMDDYPLLIDILHGVTHLVTDLPDPILDRIPDVVDTLEMDNRVLTPASVRDLLRDSKDTWSLTATADARIQMLNYCILDKGFEELEGLPLLPLVGDLWVEFNKERASERHLLLDLSFDVLKYSPEGIVDTSVSSLPLRAFKDARFQVFWSLFTYDQAVTRVMDMFQRLCYKGEEAPKGCITQSEDSFPTDEWLADFWKLSNTSEMPCELPKRLEGYHLLPISERQIAPLSASPCVISNWDIRIFETQETFSTVLSDLGCRLLRDLDGFPEEVSSQYLVELSKADKILTVLSKQQVGLLADGQRMLRHLVGHLNIPFMKEPEYWLKVTSNLQKYAKDDWDTILAAFCAGYHLHCKDFSFEAVLADVAFVRVKGPHSDTIGGALRAPRSTVDPSLSCFFLHNEIVFPGSIYARAPISTVLPSLGMQTAFDAEFVAERIRVLTDPSLVDDIDQRNDALLALYKRLDAECNQELLSPSLRNVLRTVPWIRAKSTTEAEAHLCTPSQCRPVAERHLLGSQLPLSMFSFTDTALLKCMGWSSPPPLNKVLANLLSIIEQVSSGKSTDGRPAVDDIVILAIYHYLLDQVSDLEALLATKAALQSRPWILINGTLHSADRVALKMTCDLSPHFLQITPSKMDNLFLAMGVREHVRQEDLQGIIGTVASKYSEDESLSDADVELVVKLLESIANGPSFQWSPELLVLTEHSRLRKITGVVFDDAKARQSLSEGWSAESTEMPYIFVSDRVSRYVAEKLQINMLSAQ
;
A
#
# COMPACT_ATOMS: atom_id res chain seq x y z
N MET A 1 41.34 -46.49 44.79
CA MET A 1 40.22 -46.57 45.75
C MET A 1 40.63 -45.81 47.02
N VAL A 2 39.80 -44.88 47.50
CA VAL A 2 40.02 -44.16 48.77
C VAL A 2 39.19 -44.87 49.87
N PRO A 3 39.68 -45.01 51.12
CA PRO A 3 38.91 -45.68 52.17
C PRO A 3 37.69 -44.83 52.58
N LYS A 4 36.50 -45.43 52.64
CA LYS A 4 35.31 -44.77 53.23
C LYS A 4 35.53 -44.58 54.73
N LEU A 5 35.71 -43.34 55.17
CA LEU A 5 35.75 -42.97 56.60
C LEU A 5 34.37 -43.20 57.23
N LYS A 6 34.30 -43.98 58.32
CA LYS A 6 33.07 -44.14 59.11
C LYS A 6 32.63 -42.77 59.66
N GLY A 7 31.39 -42.39 59.38
CA GLY A 7 30.78 -41.12 59.82
C GLY A 7 30.39 -40.17 58.68
N PHE A 8 30.92 -40.35 57.47
CA PHE A 8 30.56 -39.53 56.32
C PHE A 8 29.66 -40.30 55.34
N GLY A 9 28.38 -39.93 55.29
CA GLY A 9 27.45 -40.36 54.26
C GLY A 9 27.48 -39.40 53.08
N SER A 10 27.80 -39.88 51.89
CA SER A 10 27.56 -39.13 50.65
C SER A 10 26.05 -39.08 50.42
N HIS A 11 25.46 -37.90 50.61
CA HIS A 11 24.10 -37.60 50.22
C HIS A 11 24.20 -36.74 48.96
N GLY A 12 23.94 -37.33 47.80
CA GLY A 12 23.85 -36.57 46.57
C GLY A 12 22.60 -35.71 46.61
N ILE A 13 22.77 -34.38 46.58
CA ILE A 13 21.67 -33.47 46.26
C ILE A 13 21.26 -33.79 44.81
N ARG A 14 19.99 -34.11 44.60
CA ARG A 14 19.43 -34.51 43.29
C ARG A 14 18.10 -33.79 43.08
N GLU A 15 17.87 -33.39 41.84
CA GLU A 15 16.61 -32.84 41.37
C GLU A 15 15.77 -33.98 40.74
N PRO A 16 14.46 -34.09 41.03
CA PRO A 16 13.56 -35.00 40.32
C PRO A 16 13.48 -34.69 38.83
N LEU A 17 13.47 -35.73 37.99
CA LEU A 17 13.39 -35.57 36.53
C LEU A 17 12.13 -34.80 36.09
N THR A 18 11.02 -34.98 36.82
CA THR A 18 9.75 -34.25 36.64
C THR A 18 9.87 -32.74 36.80
N ASN A 19 10.73 -32.23 37.70
CA ASN A 19 10.96 -30.79 37.83
C ASN A 19 11.63 -30.20 36.58
N ARG A 20 12.58 -30.95 36.01
CA ARG A 20 13.26 -30.57 34.77
C ARG A 20 12.34 -30.63 33.56
N ILE A 21 11.50 -31.67 33.47
CA ILE A 21 10.49 -31.78 32.41
C ILE A 21 9.49 -30.63 32.54
N ARG A 22 8.99 -30.30 33.74
CA ARG A 22 8.12 -29.14 33.97
C ARG A 22 8.70 -27.84 33.41
N GLY A 23 9.96 -27.53 33.74
CA GLY A 23 10.61 -26.33 33.20
C GLY A 23 10.76 -26.32 31.66
N ILE A 24 10.84 -27.50 31.03
CA ILE A 24 10.80 -27.61 29.56
C ILE A 24 9.38 -27.42 29.03
N LEU A 25 8.35 -27.97 29.68
CA LEU A 25 6.95 -27.81 29.27
C LEU A 25 6.48 -26.35 29.42
N ASP A 26 6.94 -25.65 30.47
CA ASP A 26 6.71 -24.21 30.67
C ASP A 26 7.33 -23.36 29.54
N GLU A 27 8.45 -23.80 28.95
CA GLU A 27 9.10 -23.17 27.79
C GLU A 27 8.44 -23.52 26.43
N TYR A 28 7.63 -24.59 26.36
CA TYR A 28 7.09 -25.18 25.12
C TYR A 28 5.54 -25.33 25.08
N PRO A 29 4.72 -24.32 25.47
CA PRO A 29 3.28 -24.46 25.75
C PRO A 29 2.35 -24.68 24.52
N ASP A 30 2.82 -25.29 23.44
CA ASP A 30 2.08 -25.49 22.18
C ASP A 30 1.90 -26.98 21.84
N GLY A 31 0.66 -27.42 21.68
CA GLY A 31 0.37 -28.78 21.21
C GLY A 31 0.83 -29.04 19.76
N THR A 32 0.92 -28.01 18.92
CA THR A 32 1.35 -28.16 17.51
C THR A 32 2.84 -28.40 17.34
N GLN A 33 3.66 -27.98 18.33
CA GLN A 33 5.11 -28.14 18.28
C GLN A 33 5.51 -29.63 18.29
N ILE A 34 4.72 -30.49 18.94
CA ILE A 34 4.98 -31.92 19.12
C ILE A 34 5.01 -32.64 17.76
N ALA A 35 4.02 -32.38 16.89
CA ALA A 35 4.01 -32.88 15.52
C ALA A 35 5.26 -32.44 14.73
N ARG A 36 5.63 -31.16 14.84
CA ARG A 36 6.79 -30.58 14.14
C ARG A 36 8.11 -31.19 14.62
N GLU A 37 8.29 -31.44 15.91
CA GLU A 37 9.47 -32.14 16.43
C GLU A 37 9.52 -33.60 15.97
N LEU A 38 8.37 -34.29 15.85
CA LEU A 38 8.31 -35.65 15.32
C LEU A 38 8.67 -35.71 13.82
N LEU A 39 8.15 -34.79 13.00
CA LEU A 39 8.57 -34.63 11.59
C LEU A 39 10.08 -34.40 11.48
N GLN A 40 10.62 -33.49 12.29
CA GLN A 40 12.06 -33.17 12.28
C GLN A 40 12.93 -34.35 12.74
N ASN A 41 12.48 -35.14 13.73
CA ASN A 41 13.18 -36.35 14.14
C ASN A 41 13.20 -37.42 13.04
N SER A 42 12.10 -37.57 12.28
CA SER A 42 12.02 -38.49 11.14
C SER A 42 12.90 -38.04 9.98
N ASP A 43 12.92 -36.75 9.64
CA ASP A 43 13.86 -36.21 8.64
C ASP A 43 15.32 -36.40 9.07
N ASP A 44 15.65 -36.14 10.36
CA ASP A 44 16.98 -36.39 10.94
C ASP A 44 17.37 -37.89 10.97
N ALA A 45 16.38 -38.78 10.98
CA ALA A 45 16.53 -40.24 10.84
C ALA A 45 16.52 -40.70 9.36
N ARG A 46 16.44 -39.77 8.40
CA ARG A 46 16.42 -40.00 6.95
C ARG A 46 15.21 -40.82 6.46
N SER A 47 14.11 -40.74 7.19
CA SER A 47 12.84 -41.33 6.80
C SER A 47 12.28 -40.64 5.55
N THR A 48 11.56 -41.40 4.71
CA THR A 48 10.81 -40.88 3.56
C THR A 48 9.32 -40.67 3.88
N VAL A 49 8.78 -41.40 4.86
CA VAL A 49 7.36 -41.36 5.25
C VAL A 49 7.21 -41.12 6.75
N GLN A 50 6.51 -40.04 7.11
CA GLN A 50 5.94 -39.87 8.44
C GLN A 50 4.45 -40.23 8.40
N TRP A 51 3.97 -41.05 9.34
CA TRP A 51 2.55 -41.24 9.55
C TRP A 51 2.12 -40.98 10.99
N TYR A 52 0.88 -40.53 11.12
CA TYR A 52 0.14 -40.40 12.36
C TYR A 52 -1.20 -41.10 12.17
N LEU A 53 -1.73 -41.70 13.21
CA LEU A 53 -3.09 -42.25 13.22
C LEU A 53 -3.94 -41.42 14.21
N LEU A 54 -5.12 -41.87 14.62
CA LEU A 54 -5.79 -41.62 15.89
C LEU A 54 -6.44 -42.94 16.29
N ASP A 55 -6.52 -43.28 17.57
CA ASP A 55 -7.30 -44.43 18.01
C ASP A 55 -7.99 -44.12 19.33
N HIS A 56 -9.32 -44.13 19.27
CA HIS A 56 -10.16 -43.93 20.44
C HIS A 56 -10.39 -45.23 21.24
N ARG A 57 -9.79 -46.37 20.84
CA ARG A 57 -9.93 -47.63 21.58
C ARG A 57 -9.37 -47.50 23.01
N ASN A 58 -10.14 -47.97 23.98
CA ASN A 58 -9.70 -48.14 25.35
C ASN A 58 -9.34 -49.62 25.61
N HIS A 59 -8.16 -49.85 26.18
CA HIS A 59 -7.63 -51.15 26.55
C HIS A 59 -7.47 -51.32 28.08
N SER A 60 -7.94 -50.36 28.90
CA SER A 60 -7.95 -50.42 30.37
C SER A 60 -8.82 -51.55 30.94
N HIS A 61 -9.68 -52.15 30.10
CA HIS A 61 -10.51 -53.30 30.41
C HIS A 61 -10.37 -54.35 29.30
N ASN A 62 -10.16 -55.61 29.66
CA ASN A 62 -10.24 -56.72 28.71
C ASN A 62 -11.72 -56.94 28.35
N PRO A 63 -12.12 -56.90 27.06
CA PRO A 63 -13.45 -57.33 26.63
C PRO A 63 -13.54 -58.86 26.70
N GLY A 64 -13.70 -59.35 27.93
CA GLY A 64 -13.87 -60.76 28.23
C GLY A 64 -15.27 -61.25 27.86
N ASP A 65 -15.29 -62.28 27.02
CA ASP A 65 -16.38 -63.23 26.74
C ASP A 65 -17.59 -63.16 27.72
N PRO A 66 -18.83 -62.89 27.27
CA PRO A 66 -20.01 -62.62 28.12
C PRO A 66 -20.58 -63.87 28.84
N GLY A 67 -19.71 -64.65 29.47
CA GLY A 67 -20.03 -65.90 30.17
C GLY A 67 -19.12 -66.28 31.34
N GLN A 68 -18.06 -65.52 31.67
CA GLN A 68 -17.19 -65.80 32.83
C GLN A 68 -17.06 -64.60 33.76
N GLY A 69 -17.74 -64.67 34.92
CA GLY A 69 -17.86 -63.58 35.89
C GLY A 69 -16.67 -63.40 36.84
N THR A 70 -15.46 -63.22 36.30
CA THR A 70 -14.29 -62.75 37.06
C THR A 70 -13.44 -61.84 36.17
N GLU A 71 -13.17 -60.63 36.66
CA GLU A 71 -12.25 -59.68 36.02
C GLU A 71 -10.86 -60.31 35.89
N ASN A 72 -10.40 -60.56 34.67
CA ASN A 72 -9.00 -60.94 34.42
C ASN A 72 -8.15 -59.66 34.39
N PRO A 73 -7.19 -59.47 35.31
CA PRO A 73 -6.32 -58.30 35.31
C PRO A 73 -5.49 -58.26 34.03
N LEU A 74 -5.18 -57.03 33.57
CA LEU A 74 -4.33 -56.81 32.40
C LEU A 74 -2.92 -57.34 32.66
N ARG A 75 -2.34 -58.00 31.66
CA ARG A 75 -0.98 -58.51 31.68
C ARG A 75 -0.03 -57.41 31.20
N LEU A 76 0.35 -56.54 32.12
CA LEU A 76 1.24 -55.40 31.91
C LEU A 76 2.59 -55.64 32.60
N PHE A 77 3.63 -54.90 32.19
CA PHE A 77 4.97 -55.03 32.81
C PHE A 77 5.00 -54.54 34.27
N HIS A 78 4.08 -53.65 34.65
CA HIS A 78 3.86 -53.16 36.00
C HIS A 78 2.38 -52.74 36.15
N GLU A 79 1.80 -52.85 37.35
CA GLU A 79 0.37 -52.59 37.59
C GLU A 79 -0.01 -51.13 37.30
N ASP A 80 0.80 -50.17 37.74
CA ASP A 80 0.61 -48.73 37.49
C ASP A 80 0.52 -48.35 36.00
N LEU A 81 0.99 -49.20 35.07
CA LEU A 81 0.87 -48.92 33.64
C LEU A 81 -0.57 -49.07 33.10
N GLN A 82 -1.51 -49.55 33.91
CA GLN A 82 -2.92 -49.69 33.52
C GLN A 82 -3.58 -48.36 33.12
N GLU A 83 -3.19 -47.24 33.73
CA GLU A 83 -3.76 -45.92 33.40
C GLU A 83 -3.37 -45.46 31.99
N TYR A 84 -2.26 -45.96 31.45
CA TYR A 84 -1.78 -45.67 30.09
C TYR A 84 -2.35 -46.60 29.03
N MET A 85 -3.36 -47.41 29.36
CA MET A 85 -4.01 -48.33 28.42
C MET A 85 -5.21 -47.71 27.70
N GLY A 86 -5.40 -46.38 27.75
CA GLY A 86 -6.45 -45.65 27.04
C GLY A 86 -6.07 -45.23 25.60
N PRO A 87 -6.82 -44.28 25.00
CA PRO A 87 -6.49 -43.64 23.72
C PRO A 87 -5.11 -42.94 23.77
N ALA A 88 -4.21 -43.17 22.80
CA ALA A 88 -2.78 -42.82 22.99
C ALA A 88 -1.95 -42.57 21.71
N LEU A 89 -1.45 -41.34 21.47
CA LEU A 89 -0.77 -40.92 20.22
C LEU A 89 0.44 -41.78 19.78
N LEU A 90 0.34 -42.54 18.67
CA LEU A 90 1.50 -42.91 17.83
C LEU A 90 1.81 -41.89 16.74
N ALA A 91 3.11 -41.74 16.53
CA ALA A 91 3.71 -41.34 15.27
C ALA A 91 4.67 -42.46 14.84
N GLY A 92 4.72 -42.78 13.56
CA GLY A 92 5.63 -43.80 13.03
C GLY A 92 6.30 -43.37 11.73
N ASN A 93 7.45 -43.95 11.45
CA ASN A 93 8.25 -43.64 10.26
C ASN A 93 8.92 -44.92 9.70
N ASP A 94 9.55 -44.82 8.53
CA ASP A 94 10.21 -45.93 7.84
C ASP A 94 11.71 -46.11 8.20
N SER A 95 12.19 -45.46 9.25
CA SER A 95 13.58 -45.55 9.74
C SER A 95 13.68 -46.36 11.05
N LEU A 96 14.86 -46.93 11.29
CA LEU A 96 15.21 -47.60 12.54
C LEU A 96 16.14 -46.74 13.39
N PHE A 97 15.95 -46.73 14.71
CA PHE A 97 16.88 -46.09 15.65
C PHE A 97 18.22 -46.84 15.68
N GLU A 98 19.33 -46.08 15.69
CA GLU A 98 20.64 -46.63 16.02
C GLU A 98 20.86 -46.61 17.55
N GLU A 99 21.82 -47.39 18.07
CA GLU A 99 22.06 -47.46 19.54
C GLU A 99 22.43 -46.08 20.14
N LYS A 100 23.04 -45.19 19.35
CA LYS A 100 23.32 -43.78 19.72
C LYS A 100 22.05 -42.96 19.97
N ASP A 101 20.95 -43.26 19.27
CA ASP A 101 19.69 -42.55 19.41
C ASP A 101 19.00 -43.01 20.72
N PHE A 102 19.01 -44.32 21.02
CA PHE A 102 18.59 -44.83 22.34
C PHE A 102 19.40 -44.25 23.50
N LEU A 103 20.73 -44.09 23.35
CA LEU A 103 21.58 -43.45 24.36
C LEU A 103 21.25 -41.96 24.54
N SER A 104 21.00 -41.25 23.43
CA SER A 104 20.59 -39.84 23.46
C SER A 104 19.26 -39.63 24.20
N MET A 105 18.32 -40.58 24.07
CA MET A 105 17.01 -40.54 24.73
C MET A 105 17.08 -40.76 26.26
N LYS A 106 18.12 -41.46 26.75
CA LYS A 106 18.38 -41.57 28.20
C LYS A 106 18.89 -40.26 28.79
N ASN A 107 19.74 -39.55 28.04
CA ASN A 107 20.31 -38.27 28.46
C ASN A 107 19.37 -37.09 28.10
N LEU A 108 18.21 -37.03 28.76
CA LEU A 108 17.23 -35.93 28.65
C LEU A 108 17.81 -34.52 28.93
N ALA A 109 19.06 -34.46 29.41
CA ALA A 109 19.83 -33.27 29.70
C ALA A 109 20.90 -32.88 28.66
N ALA A 110 21.39 -33.81 27.84
CA ALA A 110 22.64 -33.66 27.09
C ALA A 110 22.58 -34.38 25.73
N SER A 111 22.24 -33.64 24.68
CA SER A 111 22.19 -34.14 23.30
C SER A 111 23.55 -34.05 22.61
N GLU A 112 24.06 -35.19 22.13
CA GLU A 112 25.26 -35.28 21.29
C GLU A 112 25.03 -34.78 19.85
N LYS A 113 23.77 -34.47 19.46
CA LYS A 113 23.40 -34.05 18.08
C LYS A 113 24.09 -32.75 17.61
N ARG A 114 24.79 -32.01 18.48
CA ARG A 114 25.42 -30.71 18.18
C ARG A 114 26.54 -30.76 17.12
N ALA A 115 27.21 -31.89 16.96
CA ALA A 115 28.34 -32.03 16.03
C ALA A 115 27.97 -32.49 14.61
N ASP A 116 26.79 -33.09 14.40
CA ASP A 116 26.40 -33.61 13.09
C ASP A 116 25.82 -32.49 12.22
N VAL A 117 26.57 -32.08 11.19
CA VAL A 117 26.16 -31.02 10.25
C VAL A 117 24.95 -31.40 9.41
N SER A 118 24.70 -32.71 9.19
CA SER A 118 23.64 -33.19 8.31
C SER A 118 22.25 -33.15 8.95
N LYS A 119 22.15 -33.26 10.28
CA LYS A 119 20.89 -33.13 11.03
C LYS A 119 20.40 -31.68 11.09
N ILE A 120 19.11 -31.46 11.31
CA ILE A 120 18.45 -30.16 11.47
C ILE A 120 18.39 -29.78 12.96
N GLY A 121 18.01 -30.72 13.84
CA GLY A 121 17.76 -30.43 15.26
C GLY A 121 19.00 -29.96 16.03
N GLN A 122 19.00 -28.70 16.49
CA GLN A 122 20.15 -28.11 17.22
C GLN A 122 20.23 -28.49 18.70
N MET A 123 19.10 -28.75 19.39
CA MET A 123 19.09 -28.85 20.86
C MET A 123 18.77 -30.22 21.46
N GLY A 124 18.08 -31.11 20.73
CA GLY A 124 17.73 -32.46 21.21
C GLY A 124 16.77 -32.54 22.41
N ILE A 125 16.39 -31.41 23.00
CA ILE A 125 15.40 -31.30 24.09
C ILE A 125 13.96 -31.43 23.56
N GLY A 126 13.73 -31.15 22.27
CA GLY A 126 12.40 -31.05 21.68
C GLY A 126 11.52 -32.30 21.73
N PHE A 127 12.11 -33.51 21.84
CA PHE A 127 11.32 -34.73 22.09
C PHE A 127 10.51 -34.62 23.40
N ASN A 128 11.02 -33.91 24.41
CA ASN A 128 10.36 -33.76 25.71
C ASN A 128 9.07 -32.94 25.63
N SER A 129 8.75 -32.30 24.51
CA SER A 129 7.41 -31.73 24.27
C SER A 129 6.30 -32.79 24.25
N ILE A 130 6.63 -34.08 24.04
CA ILE A 130 5.67 -35.19 24.09
C ILE A 130 4.99 -35.34 25.47
N TYR A 131 5.63 -34.86 26.55
CA TYR A 131 5.05 -34.88 27.89
C TYR A 131 3.89 -33.88 28.08
N HIS A 132 3.54 -33.06 27.07
CA HIS A 132 2.24 -32.38 27.03
C HIS A 132 1.07 -33.33 26.67
N LEU A 133 1.33 -34.52 26.13
CA LEU A 133 0.32 -35.49 25.71
C LEU A 133 0.30 -36.76 26.56
N THR A 134 1.44 -37.17 27.12
CA THR A 134 1.54 -38.40 27.91
C THR A 134 2.69 -38.34 28.91
N ASP A 135 2.42 -38.72 30.15
CA ASP A 135 3.45 -38.91 31.18
C ASP A 135 4.31 -40.15 30.91
N CYS A 136 3.88 -41.07 30.04
CA CYS A 136 4.55 -42.34 29.78
C CYS A 136 4.72 -42.63 28.26
N PRO A 137 5.58 -41.85 27.56
CA PRO A 137 5.87 -42.10 26.15
C PRO A 137 6.59 -43.44 25.99
N SER A 138 6.10 -44.25 25.05
CA SER A 138 6.70 -45.54 24.68
C SER A 138 6.91 -45.63 23.17
N PHE A 139 7.89 -46.44 22.76
CA PHE A 139 8.24 -46.60 21.35
C PHE A 139 8.81 -47.99 21.04
N ILE A 140 8.62 -48.40 19.79
CA ILE A 140 9.14 -49.64 19.21
C ILE A 140 10.03 -49.27 18.02
N SER A 141 11.24 -49.83 17.97
CA SER A 141 12.13 -49.71 16.82
C SER A 141 12.99 -50.96 16.68
N GLY A 142 12.91 -51.62 15.52
CA GLY A 142 13.51 -52.94 15.32
C GLY A 142 12.96 -53.91 16.37
N GLU A 143 13.83 -54.72 16.96
CA GLU A 143 13.47 -55.69 18.01
C GLU A 143 13.33 -55.09 19.42
N GLN A 144 13.48 -53.77 19.57
CA GLN A 144 13.55 -53.09 20.86
C GLN A 144 12.27 -52.32 21.16
N PHE A 145 11.76 -52.50 22.38
CA PHE A 145 10.67 -51.75 22.98
C PHE A 145 11.20 -50.96 24.18
N MET A 146 10.80 -49.70 24.30
CA MET A 146 11.23 -48.81 25.36
C MET A 146 10.06 -48.00 25.91
N VAL A 147 9.99 -47.90 27.24
CA VAL A 147 9.02 -47.10 28.00
C VAL A 147 9.81 -46.10 28.83
N ILE A 148 9.42 -44.82 28.79
CA ILE A 148 9.96 -43.80 29.68
C ILE A 148 8.86 -43.41 30.66
N GLU A 149 9.14 -43.46 31.96
CA GLU A 149 8.21 -43.10 33.04
C GLU A 149 9.00 -42.21 34.02
N PRO A 150 8.86 -40.88 33.94
CA PRO A 150 9.75 -39.94 34.62
C PRO A 150 9.40 -39.72 36.10
N HIS A 151 8.27 -40.26 36.58
CA HIS A 151 7.89 -40.27 37.99
C HIS A 151 8.58 -41.42 38.76
N GLU A 152 9.19 -42.36 38.03
CA GLU A 152 9.91 -43.54 38.49
C GLU A 152 9.07 -44.56 39.29
N ARG A 153 7.76 -44.63 39.06
CA ARG A 153 6.87 -45.53 39.81
C ARG A 153 7.15 -47.00 39.51
N ILE A 154 7.41 -47.32 38.24
CA ILE A 154 7.60 -48.69 37.73
C ILE A 154 8.98 -49.33 38.02
N PHE A 155 9.77 -48.75 38.95
CA PHE A 155 11.18 -49.15 39.19
C PHE A 155 11.45 -49.78 40.57
N ASP A 156 10.43 -49.96 41.42
CA ASP A 156 10.52 -50.65 42.74
C ASP A 156 11.69 -50.20 43.65
N GLY A 157 12.18 -48.97 43.48
CA GLY A 157 13.36 -48.45 44.18
C GLY A 157 14.71 -49.03 43.73
N VAL A 158 14.76 -49.90 42.73
CA VAL A 158 15.98 -50.55 42.21
C VAL A 158 16.39 -49.93 40.87
N ARG A 159 17.08 -48.78 40.93
CA ARG A 159 17.72 -48.20 39.73
C ARG A 159 18.99 -48.98 39.37
N SER A 160 19.08 -49.49 38.14
CA SER A 160 20.35 -49.98 37.58
C SER A 160 21.25 -48.82 37.16
N GLU A 161 22.56 -49.05 36.98
CA GLU A 161 23.50 -48.07 36.40
C GLU A 161 23.17 -47.71 34.93
N PHE A 162 22.17 -48.36 34.31
CA PHE A 162 21.79 -48.21 32.90
C PHE A 162 20.38 -47.64 32.67
N THR A 163 19.64 -47.31 33.74
CA THR A 163 18.21 -46.94 33.69
C THR A 163 17.89 -45.76 34.62
N GLU A 164 18.05 -44.53 34.13
CA GLU A 164 17.39 -43.35 34.70
C GLU A 164 16.05 -43.15 33.98
N GLY A 165 14.92 -43.33 34.68
CA GLY A 165 13.57 -43.02 34.18
C GLY A 165 13.04 -43.85 33.00
N ALA A 166 13.75 -44.89 32.52
CA ALA A 166 13.29 -45.69 31.38
C ALA A 166 13.62 -47.19 31.47
N VAL A 167 12.72 -48.01 30.91
CA VAL A 167 12.83 -49.48 30.77
C VAL A 167 13.02 -49.81 29.28
N LYS A 168 14.04 -50.61 28.93
CA LYS A 168 14.37 -51.07 27.57
C LYS A 168 14.41 -52.60 27.53
N GLY A 169 13.71 -53.22 26.59
CA GLY A 169 13.71 -54.68 26.39
C GLY A 169 13.78 -55.09 24.91
N ASN A 170 14.34 -56.27 24.62
CA ASN A 170 14.15 -56.95 23.34
C ASN A 170 12.89 -57.83 23.45
N TYR A 171 12.06 -57.85 22.41
CA TYR A 171 10.81 -58.62 22.37
C TYR A 171 10.80 -59.76 21.33
N VAL A 172 11.86 -59.91 20.53
CA VAL A 172 11.94 -60.87 19.42
C VAL A 172 12.87 -62.05 19.74
N GLU A 173 14.07 -61.81 20.27
CA GLU A 173 15.03 -62.88 20.63
C GLU A 173 15.14 -63.11 22.14
N GLY A 174 14.88 -64.34 22.57
CA GLY A 174 15.19 -64.85 23.92
C GLY A 174 14.32 -64.34 25.07
N CYS A 175 13.39 -63.42 24.83
CA CYS A 175 12.62 -62.74 25.88
C CYS A 175 11.14 -63.15 25.86
N GLN A 176 10.65 -63.79 26.92
CA GLN A 176 9.25 -64.27 27.01
C GLN A 176 8.21 -63.15 27.23
N GLY A 177 8.63 -61.87 27.20
CA GLY A 177 7.80 -60.73 27.58
C GLY A 177 6.55 -60.55 26.72
N LEU A 178 6.60 -60.90 25.43
CA LEU A 178 5.46 -60.82 24.51
C LEU A 178 4.36 -61.86 24.82
N GLU A 179 4.74 -63.03 25.35
CA GLU A 179 3.80 -64.08 25.79
C GLU A 179 3.25 -63.81 27.20
N HIS A 180 4.06 -63.18 28.06
CA HIS A 180 3.70 -62.90 29.46
C HIS A 180 2.89 -61.61 29.61
N PHE A 181 3.17 -60.58 28.82
CA PHE A 181 2.59 -59.24 28.92
C PHE A 181 1.97 -58.74 27.58
N PRO A 182 1.10 -59.53 26.93
CA PRO A 182 0.53 -59.18 25.63
C PRO A 182 -0.36 -57.93 25.67
N ASP A 183 -0.85 -57.53 26.85
CA ASP A 183 -1.76 -56.40 26.97
C ASP A 183 -1.03 -55.06 26.78
N GLN A 184 0.24 -54.92 27.18
CA GLN A 184 0.98 -53.65 27.08
C GLN A 184 1.06 -53.13 25.63
N LEU A 185 1.18 -54.02 24.64
CA LEU A 185 1.36 -53.63 23.25
C LEU A 185 0.05 -53.22 22.55
N LYS A 186 -1.09 -53.28 23.23
CA LYS A 186 -2.39 -52.87 22.67
C LYS A 186 -2.48 -51.37 22.40
N THR A 187 -1.87 -50.55 23.27
CA THR A 187 -1.84 -49.07 23.23
C THR A 187 -1.11 -48.48 22.03
N PHE A 188 -0.55 -49.30 21.13
CA PHE A 188 0.12 -48.79 19.93
C PHE A 188 -0.89 -48.30 18.86
N ALA A 189 -1.73 -47.31 19.22
CA ALA A 189 -2.49 -46.37 18.38
C ALA A 189 -3.24 -45.27 19.23
N VAL A 190 -3.79 -44.13 18.73
CA VAL A 190 -3.24 -42.75 18.49
C VAL A 190 -4.21 -41.62 19.03
N VAL A 191 -4.09 -40.31 18.73
CA VAL A 191 -4.93 -39.13 19.20
C VAL A 191 -5.23 -38.08 18.07
N LEU A 192 -6.36 -37.34 18.08
CA LEU A 192 -6.92 -36.53 16.94
C LEU A 192 -6.42 -35.09 16.74
N GLU A 193 -6.45 -34.25 17.77
CA GLU A 193 -6.69 -32.80 17.54
C GLU A 193 -5.50 -32.09 16.90
N MET A 194 -4.29 -32.53 17.26
CA MET A 194 -3.02 -32.13 16.64
C MET A 194 -3.00 -32.40 15.12
N LEU A 195 -3.69 -33.43 14.65
CA LEU A 195 -3.71 -33.86 13.25
C LEU A 195 -4.51 -32.91 12.36
N VAL A 196 -5.57 -32.30 12.91
CA VAL A 196 -6.42 -31.35 12.17
C VAL A 196 -5.67 -30.05 11.90
N MET A 197 -4.85 -29.60 12.86
CA MET A 197 -3.92 -28.47 12.65
C MET A 197 -2.80 -28.86 11.68
N LEU A 198 -2.23 -30.06 11.83
CA LEU A 198 -1.22 -30.56 10.90
C LEU A 198 -1.76 -30.66 9.46
N LYS A 199 -3.05 -30.96 9.23
CA LYS A 199 -3.69 -30.90 7.90
C LYS A 199 -3.53 -29.54 7.21
N GLN A 200 -3.64 -28.45 7.95
CA GLN A 200 -3.55 -27.09 7.41
C GLN A 200 -2.11 -26.67 7.08
N GLU A 201 -1.11 -27.39 7.61
CA GLU A 201 0.31 -27.08 7.43
C GLU A 201 1.11 -28.19 6.74
N ALA A 202 0.53 -29.35 6.41
CA ALA A 202 1.27 -30.53 5.97
C ALA A 202 2.10 -30.28 4.69
N LEU A 203 1.58 -29.50 3.75
CA LEU A 203 2.32 -29.08 2.55
C LEU A 203 3.54 -28.23 2.92
N LYS A 204 3.34 -27.21 3.76
CA LYS A 204 4.41 -26.36 4.29
C LYS A 204 5.46 -27.21 5.03
N GLY A 205 5.03 -28.24 5.74
CA GLY A 205 5.89 -29.21 6.43
C GLY A 205 6.86 -29.96 5.51
N LEU A 206 6.56 -30.16 4.22
CA LEU A 206 7.43 -30.92 3.29
C LEU A 206 8.34 -30.05 2.40
N LEU A 207 8.16 -28.73 2.37
CA LEU A 207 8.89 -27.84 1.44
C LEU A 207 10.41 -27.94 1.60
N PHE A 208 10.92 -27.75 2.82
CA PHE A 208 12.36 -27.56 3.08
C PHE A 208 13.01 -28.72 3.85
N LEU A 209 12.27 -29.77 4.16
CA LEU A 209 12.82 -31.02 4.71
C LEU A 209 13.69 -31.74 3.66
N LYS A 210 14.61 -32.59 4.13
CA LYS A 210 15.70 -33.16 3.31
C LYS A 210 15.39 -34.54 2.75
N HIS A 211 14.61 -35.32 3.49
CA HIS A 211 14.39 -36.75 3.28
C HIS A 211 12.90 -37.10 3.24
N LEU A 212 12.06 -36.42 4.02
CA LEU A 212 10.62 -36.66 4.02
C LEU A 212 9.97 -36.27 2.67
N GLU A 213 9.14 -37.19 2.18
CA GLU A 213 8.44 -37.13 0.89
C GLU A 213 6.93 -37.32 1.03
N ARG A 214 6.48 -37.91 2.15
CA ARG A 214 5.07 -38.22 2.40
C ARG A 214 4.71 -38.04 3.87
N ILE A 215 3.56 -37.41 4.12
CA ILE A 215 2.91 -37.34 5.45
C ILE A 215 1.52 -37.96 5.31
N ILE A 216 1.20 -38.94 6.16
CA ILE A 216 -0.11 -39.62 6.16
C ILE A 216 -0.78 -39.47 7.52
N ILE A 217 -2.08 -39.16 7.52
CA ILE A 217 -2.88 -39.04 8.73
C ILE A 217 -4.08 -39.97 8.66
N TYR A 218 -4.28 -40.76 9.72
CA TYR A 218 -5.43 -41.66 9.89
C TYR A 218 -6.24 -41.33 11.15
N GLU A 219 -7.45 -41.88 11.26
CA GLU A 219 -8.28 -41.96 12.48
C GLU A 219 -8.92 -43.35 12.57
N ARG A 220 -9.09 -43.86 13.78
CA ARG A 220 -9.82 -45.07 14.11
C ARG A 220 -10.70 -44.82 15.33
N LYS A 221 -12.00 -45.05 15.20
CA LYS A 221 -12.94 -44.97 16.32
C LYS A 221 -12.89 -46.25 17.14
N GLU A 222 -13.37 -46.17 18.38
CA GLU A 222 -13.38 -47.27 19.35
C GLU A 222 -13.99 -48.58 18.78
N THR A 223 -14.95 -48.46 17.86
CA THR A 223 -15.67 -49.57 17.23
C THR A 223 -15.13 -49.99 15.86
N ASP A 224 -14.13 -49.30 15.30
CA ASP A 224 -13.64 -49.56 13.94
C ASP A 224 -12.60 -50.70 13.93
N ASP A 225 -12.75 -51.68 13.04
CA ASP A 225 -11.79 -52.79 12.87
C ASP A 225 -10.47 -52.36 12.23
N ALA A 226 -10.48 -51.27 11.46
CA ALA A 226 -9.32 -50.75 10.73
C ALA A 226 -9.30 -49.21 10.73
N PRO A 227 -8.12 -48.58 10.66
CA PRO A 227 -8.00 -47.14 10.58
C PRO A 227 -8.42 -46.57 9.21
N VAL A 228 -9.12 -45.43 9.24
CA VAL A 228 -9.55 -44.63 8.09
C VAL A 228 -8.51 -43.55 7.81
N LYS A 229 -8.13 -43.34 6.54
CA LYS A 229 -7.21 -42.27 6.14
C LYS A 229 -7.94 -40.93 6.11
N LEU A 230 -7.52 -39.95 6.93
CA LEU A 230 -8.10 -38.61 6.98
C LEU A 230 -7.56 -37.70 5.86
N PHE A 231 -6.26 -37.78 5.60
CA PHE A 231 -5.62 -37.25 4.39
C PHE A 231 -4.20 -37.82 4.24
N GLU A 232 -3.62 -37.60 3.07
CA GLU A 232 -2.24 -37.91 2.70
C GLU A 232 -1.68 -36.77 1.87
N ILE A 233 -0.43 -36.38 2.10
CA ILE A 233 0.31 -35.53 1.19
C ILE A 233 1.59 -36.24 0.76
N GLU A 234 1.88 -36.24 -0.55
CA GLU A 234 3.06 -36.87 -1.14
C GLU A 234 3.70 -36.01 -2.23
N ILE A 235 5.00 -36.20 -2.47
CA ILE A 235 5.72 -35.62 -3.61
C ILE A 235 5.68 -36.62 -4.78
N LEU A 236 4.99 -36.31 -5.88
CA LEU A 236 4.83 -37.23 -7.01
C LEU A 236 6.15 -37.49 -7.77
N ASN A 237 6.98 -36.45 -7.93
CA ASN A 237 8.33 -36.55 -8.50
C ASN A 237 9.41 -36.74 -7.41
N ALA A 238 9.08 -37.41 -6.30
CA ALA A 238 9.96 -37.60 -5.14
C ALA A 238 11.39 -38.06 -5.50
N LYS A 239 11.56 -38.91 -6.52
CA LYS A 239 12.88 -39.39 -6.95
C LYS A 239 13.82 -38.24 -7.37
N GLU A 240 13.35 -37.36 -8.23
CA GLU A 240 14.10 -36.20 -8.74
C GLU A 240 14.44 -35.23 -7.58
N VAL A 241 13.43 -34.89 -6.78
CA VAL A 241 13.55 -34.01 -5.62
C VAL A 241 14.53 -34.57 -4.59
N ARG A 242 14.50 -35.89 -4.34
CA ARG A 242 15.43 -36.60 -3.45
C ARG A 242 16.86 -36.58 -4.00
N GLU A 243 17.06 -36.85 -5.29
CA GLU A 243 18.40 -36.89 -5.90
C GLU A 243 19.12 -35.54 -5.72
N GLU A 244 18.42 -34.42 -5.95
CA GLU A 244 18.97 -33.07 -5.72
C GLU A 244 19.14 -32.70 -4.23
N ARG A 245 18.15 -33.00 -3.37
CA ARG A 245 18.27 -32.78 -1.91
C ARG A 245 19.47 -33.55 -1.34
N LEU A 246 19.67 -34.81 -1.75
CA LEU A 246 20.80 -35.64 -1.33
C LEU A 246 22.13 -35.15 -1.89
N ARG A 247 22.19 -34.65 -3.13
CA ARG A 247 23.40 -34.03 -3.70
C ARG A 247 23.93 -32.92 -2.79
N VAL A 248 23.05 -32.02 -2.33
CA VAL A 248 23.40 -30.93 -1.42
C VAL A 248 23.83 -31.46 -0.05
N VAL A 249 23.05 -32.37 0.56
CA VAL A 249 23.35 -32.94 1.89
C VAL A 249 24.67 -33.72 1.92
N ASN A 250 24.99 -34.47 0.87
CA ASN A 250 26.23 -35.23 0.79
C ASN A 250 27.45 -34.31 0.64
N ASN A 251 27.37 -33.31 -0.25
CA ASN A 251 28.45 -32.37 -0.50
C ASN A 251 28.67 -31.39 0.67
N LEU A 252 27.65 -31.16 1.52
CA LEU A 252 27.74 -30.29 2.70
C LEU A 252 28.87 -30.71 3.65
N LYS A 253 29.19 -32.00 3.78
CA LYS A 253 30.27 -32.47 4.67
C LYS A 253 31.64 -31.92 4.25
N GLU A 254 31.95 -31.96 2.96
CA GLU A 254 33.18 -31.41 2.40
C GLU A 254 33.19 -29.88 2.44
N HIS A 255 32.02 -29.22 2.37
CA HIS A 255 31.91 -27.76 2.48
C HIS A 255 32.06 -27.23 3.92
N VAL A 256 31.70 -28.01 4.95
CA VAL A 256 31.91 -27.62 6.35
C VAL A 256 33.29 -28.07 6.86
N HIS A 257 33.79 -29.19 6.36
CA HIS A 257 35.07 -29.80 6.74
C HIS A 257 35.85 -30.23 5.48
N PRO A 258 36.47 -29.29 4.75
CA PRO A 258 37.27 -29.63 3.57
C PRO A 258 38.46 -30.50 3.98
N THR A 259 38.71 -31.55 3.21
CA THR A 259 39.83 -32.49 3.44
C THR A 259 41.20 -31.87 3.20
N ASP A 260 41.25 -30.75 2.46
CA ASP A 260 42.44 -29.94 2.19
C ASP A 260 42.09 -28.45 2.38
N PRO A 261 42.55 -27.80 3.47
CA PRO A 261 42.26 -26.39 3.74
C PRO A 261 42.88 -25.42 2.72
N ASP A 262 44.02 -25.77 2.11
CA ASP A 262 44.73 -24.91 1.15
C ASP A 262 44.10 -24.97 -0.25
N ASN A 263 43.32 -26.01 -0.52
CA ASN A 263 42.63 -26.26 -1.80
C ASN A 263 41.11 -26.06 -1.71
N ALA A 264 40.60 -25.65 -0.54
CA ALA A 264 39.21 -25.24 -0.36
C ALA A 264 38.92 -23.96 -1.14
N SER A 265 38.09 -24.05 -2.18
CA SER A 265 37.71 -22.88 -2.99
C SER A 265 37.15 -21.77 -2.11
N LYS A 266 37.68 -20.55 -2.27
CA LYS A 266 37.19 -19.35 -1.57
C LYS A 266 35.73 -19.03 -1.89
N ASP A 267 35.23 -19.57 -3.00
CA ASP A 267 33.88 -19.32 -3.52
C ASP A 267 32.99 -20.59 -3.49
N ALA A 268 33.35 -21.58 -2.66
CA ALA A 268 32.58 -22.82 -2.51
C ALA A 268 31.15 -22.55 -2.01
N THR A 269 30.18 -22.61 -2.92
CA THR A 269 28.74 -22.52 -2.63
C THR A 269 28.00 -23.70 -3.25
N LEU A 270 26.95 -24.18 -2.59
CA LEU A 270 26.06 -25.22 -3.11
C LEU A 270 24.73 -24.62 -3.51
N GLN A 271 24.40 -24.67 -4.79
CA GLN A 271 23.12 -24.21 -5.32
C GLN A 271 22.28 -25.41 -5.75
N TYR A 272 20.95 -25.30 -5.60
CA TYR A 272 19.98 -26.26 -6.12
C TYR A 272 18.64 -25.56 -6.42
N THR A 273 17.87 -26.13 -7.34
CA THR A 273 16.44 -25.85 -7.49
C THR A 273 15.74 -27.17 -7.74
N VAL A 274 14.60 -27.36 -7.10
CA VAL A 274 13.72 -28.52 -7.29
C VAL A 274 12.30 -28.02 -7.49
N CYS A 275 11.55 -28.70 -8.35
CA CYS A 275 10.14 -28.37 -8.62
C CYS A 275 9.21 -29.51 -8.14
N PRO A 276 9.05 -29.72 -6.83
CA PRO A 276 8.15 -30.75 -6.30
C PRO A 276 6.70 -30.52 -6.73
N ILE A 277 6.04 -31.61 -7.12
CA ILE A 277 4.60 -31.69 -7.32
C ILE A 277 4.01 -32.36 -6.08
N PHE A 278 3.35 -31.58 -5.23
CA PHE A 278 2.68 -32.07 -4.03
C PHE A 278 1.25 -32.50 -4.35
N ARG A 279 0.89 -33.75 -4.05
CA ARG A 279 -0.50 -34.23 -4.12
C ARG A 279 -1.08 -34.31 -2.71
N LEU A 280 -2.11 -33.52 -2.44
CA LEU A 280 -2.96 -33.65 -1.26
C LEU A 280 -4.17 -34.54 -1.59
N THR A 281 -4.25 -35.71 -0.98
CA THR A 281 -5.41 -36.62 -1.06
C THR A 281 -6.24 -36.51 0.22
N GLN A 282 -7.51 -36.14 0.13
CA GLN A 282 -8.42 -36.07 1.29
C GLN A 282 -9.08 -37.42 1.59
N GLY A 283 -9.71 -37.55 2.77
CA GLY A 283 -10.36 -38.78 3.22
C GLY A 283 -11.59 -39.22 2.41
N ASP A 284 -12.15 -38.35 1.56
CA ASP A 284 -13.17 -38.71 0.57
C ASP A 284 -12.59 -39.24 -0.76
N GLY A 285 -11.25 -39.24 -0.90
CA GLY A 285 -10.53 -39.63 -2.10
C GLY A 285 -10.32 -38.49 -3.11
N SER A 286 -10.77 -37.26 -2.83
CA SER A 286 -10.46 -36.10 -3.67
C SER A 286 -8.97 -35.75 -3.62
N THR A 287 -8.40 -35.32 -4.76
CA THR A 287 -6.98 -34.99 -4.90
C THR A 287 -6.80 -33.58 -5.44
N VAL A 288 -5.87 -32.82 -4.85
CA VAL A 288 -5.38 -31.54 -5.36
C VAL A 288 -3.87 -31.66 -5.54
N ASP A 289 -3.38 -31.29 -6.74
CA ASP A 289 -1.96 -31.29 -7.07
C ASP A 289 -1.47 -29.84 -7.16
N GLU A 290 -0.42 -29.50 -6.40
CA GLU A 290 0.24 -28.19 -6.45
C GLU A 290 1.71 -28.37 -6.83
N GLN A 291 2.15 -27.69 -7.89
CA GLN A 291 3.55 -27.63 -8.27
C GLN A 291 4.20 -26.39 -7.65
N TRP A 292 5.36 -26.58 -7.00
CA TRP A 292 6.10 -25.51 -6.33
C TRP A 292 7.53 -25.45 -6.85
N GLN A 293 8.10 -24.26 -6.99
CA GLN A 293 9.54 -24.06 -7.20
C GLN A 293 10.21 -23.80 -5.86
N ILE A 294 11.27 -24.56 -5.56
CA ILE A 294 12.09 -24.39 -4.36
C ILE A 294 13.55 -24.20 -4.77
N THR A 295 14.07 -22.99 -4.60
CA THR A 295 15.45 -22.62 -4.93
C THR A 295 16.25 -22.42 -3.65
N GLY A 296 17.45 -22.99 -3.57
CA GLY A 296 18.25 -22.99 -2.35
C GLY A 296 19.74 -22.80 -2.59
N LEU A 297 20.38 -22.25 -1.56
CA LEU A 297 21.80 -21.90 -1.51
C LEU A 297 22.39 -22.32 -0.17
N VAL A 298 23.57 -22.94 -0.19
CA VAL A 298 24.48 -22.98 0.96
C VAL A 298 25.69 -22.13 0.61
N GLY A 299 25.82 -20.98 1.27
CA GLY A 299 26.97 -20.08 1.12
C GLY A 299 28.27 -20.69 1.68
N ASN A 300 29.39 -19.98 1.48
CA ASN A 300 30.68 -20.43 2.02
C ASN A 300 30.68 -20.41 3.56
N VAL A 301 30.66 -21.60 4.17
CA VAL A 301 30.60 -21.82 5.62
C VAL A 301 31.81 -21.22 6.33
N LEU A 302 33.01 -21.32 5.75
CA LEU A 302 34.24 -20.82 6.36
C LEU A 302 34.28 -19.30 6.35
N GLN A 303 33.94 -18.67 5.22
CA GLN A 303 33.85 -17.20 5.12
C GLN A 303 32.78 -16.63 6.04
N ALA A 304 31.59 -17.25 6.09
CA ALA A 304 30.51 -16.83 6.97
C ALA A 304 30.90 -16.93 8.45
N LYS A 305 31.58 -18.02 8.85
CA LYS A 305 32.15 -18.15 10.21
C LYS A 305 33.20 -17.08 10.48
N GLN A 306 34.17 -16.88 9.60
CA GLN A 306 35.22 -15.87 9.77
C GLN A 306 34.62 -14.48 9.98
N LYS A 307 33.62 -14.08 9.18
CA LYS A 307 32.92 -12.80 9.33
C LYS A 307 32.20 -12.68 10.69
N MET A 308 31.67 -13.77 11.24
CA MET A 308 31.09 -13.78 12.59
C MET A 308 32.16 -13.69 13.70
N LEU A 309 33.35 -14.27 13.52
CA LEU A 309 34.49 -14.07 14.43
C LEU A 309 34.89 -12.58 14.46
N GLU A 310 35.12 -11.99 13.29
CA GLU A 310 35.53 -10.58 13.11
C GLU A 310 34.54 -9.57 13.72
N GLN A 311 33.26 -9.93 13.86
CA GLN A 311 32.22 -9.06 14.42
C GLN A 311 31.96 -9.26 15.92
N THR A 312 32.49 -10.33 16.54
CA THR A 312 32.08 -10.70 17.92
C THR A 312 33.21 -11.06 18.88
N ASP A 313 34.42 -11.34 18.39
CA ASP A 313 35.55 -11.87 19.18
C ASP A 313 35.18 -13.09 20.06
N GLY A 314 34.12 -13.80 19.69
CA GLY A 314 33.49 -14.85 20.49
C GLY A 314 33.90 -16.27 20.09
N ASP A 315 33.77 -17.21 21.03
CA ASP A 315 33.97 -18.62 20.75
C ASP A 315 32.81 -19.21 19.93
N LEU A 316 33.09 -19.47 18.64
CA LEU A 316 32.13 -20.09 17.71
C LEU A 316 32.17 -21.62 17.70
N ASN A 317 33.06 -22.28 18.47
CA ASN A 317 33.22 -23.75 18.44
C ASN A 317 31.95 -24.52 18.86
N HIS A 318 31.01 -23.83 19.52
CA HIS A 318 29.74 -24.39 19.97
C HIS A 318 28.51 -23.93 19.14
N GLN A 319 28.70 -23.15 18.07
CA GLN A 319 27.61 -22.62 17.23
C GLN A 319 27.55 -23.31 15.86
N LYS A 320 26.39 -23.87 15.51
CA LYS A 320 26.14 -24.48 14.20
C LYS A 320 25.73 -23.42 13.17
N LEU A 321 26.69 -22.61 12.75
CA LEU A 321 26.50 -21.57 11.74
C LEU A 321 26.77 -22.15 10.34
N ILE A 322 25.69 -22.38 9.59
CA ILE A 322 25.72 -22.88 8.20
C ILE A 322 24.83 -21.94 7.37
N PRO A 323 25.35 -21.19 6.39
CA PRO A 323 24.57 -20.23 5.60
C PRO A 323 23.70 -20.93 4.55
N TRP A 324 22.84 -21.85 4.99
CA TRP A 324 21.84 -22.53 4.17
C TRP A 324 20.56 -21.69 4.20
N VAL A 325 20.16 -21.19 3.04
CA VAL A 325 18.93 -20.42 2.80
C VAL A 325 18.16 -21.05 1.63
N GLY A 326 16.85 -20.89 1.60
CA GLY A 326 16.02 -21.29 0.47
C GLY A 326 14.76 -20.46 0.35
N ILE A 327 14.16 -20.46 -0.83
CA ILE A 327 12.93 -19.75 -1.17
C ILE A 327 11.99 -20.73 -1.86
N ALA A 328 10.71 -20.68 -1.51
CA ALA A 328 9.67 -21.50 -2.11
C ALA A 328 8.42 -20.68 -2.46
N ALA A 329 7.87 -20.97 -3.64
CA ALA A 329 6.56 -20.48 -4.08
C ALA A 329 5.89 -21.50 -5.01
N PRO A 330 4.55 -21.48 -5.16
CA PRO A 330 3.88 -22.25 -6.19
C PRO A 330 4.34 -21.79 -7.59
N LEU A 331 4.24 -22.66 -8.60
CA LEU A 331 4.47 -22.32 -10.01
C LEU A 331 3.20 -21.88 -10.73
N ASP A 332 2.02 -22.23 -10.22
CA ASP A 332 0.76 -21.72 -10.77
C ASP A 332 0.60 -20.21 -10.48
N PRO A 333 0.43 -19.34 -11.49
CA PRO A 333 0.21 -17.91 -11.31
C PRO A 333 -1.05 -17.58 -10.51
N ASP A 334 -2.13 -18.37 -10.64
CA ASP A 334 -3.40 -18.14 -9.93
C ASP A 334 -3.29 -18.48 -8.44
N THR A 335 -2.42 -19.42 -8.08
CA THR A 335 -2.15 -19.77 -6.67
C THR A 335 -1.31 -18.67 -6.01
N LYS A 336 -1.96 -17.87 -5.15
CA LYS A 336 -1.34 -16.84 -4.29
C LYS A 336 -1.12 -17.35 -2.87
N ILE A 337 0.05 -17.04 -2.30
CA ILE A 337 0.35 -17.35 -0.90
C ILE A 337 -0.33 -16.31 0.01
N GLU A 338 -1.50 -16.62 0.57
CA GLU A 338 -2.23 -15.70 1.47
C GLU A 338 -1.44 -15.29 2.73
N LYS A 339 -0.59 -16.20 3.24
CA LYS A 339 0.22 -16.01 4.45
C LYS A 339 1.57 -16.67 4.25
N SER A 340 2.55 -15.90 3.80
CA SER A 340 3.93 -16.36 3.73
C SER A 340 4.52 -16.46 5.13
N GLY A 341 5.30 -17.52 5.36
CA GLY A 341 5.95 -17.79 6.65
C GLY A 341 7.46 -17.86 6.52
N LEU A 342 8.14 -17.60 7.63
CA LEU A 342 9.55 -17.92 7.81
C LEU A 342 9.71 -19.39 8.21
N PHE A 343 10.76 -20.05 7.70
CA PHE A 343 11.06 -21.45 7.95
C PHE A 343 12.47 -21.61 8.51
N CYS A 344 12.62 -22.53 9.47
CA CYS A 344 13.91 -23.17 9.75
C CYS A 344 13.71 -24.67 9.52
N PHE A 345 13.68 -25.02 8.23
CA PHE A 345 13.30 -26.30 7.62
C PHE A 345 11.83 -26.71 7.84
N LEU A 346 11.22 -26.28 8.94
CA LEU A 346 9.77 -26.32 9.23
C LEU A 346 9.24 -24.89 9.48
N PRO A 347 7.91 -24.67 9.39
CA PRO A 347 7.30 -23.36 9.66
C PRO A 347 7.62 -22.83 11.05
N ILE A 348 8.02 -21.56 11.13
CA ILE A 348 8.07 -20.75 12.35
C ILE A 348 6.82 -19.86 12.35
N SER A 349 6.30 -19.51 13.53
CA SER A 349 5.13 -18.63 13.70
C SER A 349 5.41 -17.14 13.39
N ILE A 350 6.27 -16.85 12.41
CA ILE A 350 6.58 -15.52 11.89
C ILE A 350 6.04 -15.42 10.47
N GLN A 351 5.14 -14.47 10.23
CA GLN A 351 4.66 -14.12 8.88
C GLN A 351 5.64 -13.16 8.21
N LEU A 352 5.77 -13.27 6.89
CA LEU A 352 6.61 -12.40 6.08
C LEU A 352 5.74 -11.42 5.26
N PRO A 353 6.25 -10.24 4.90
CA PRO A 353 5.57 -9.32 3.98
C PRO A 353 5.85 -9.67 2.51
N PHE A 354 6.48 -10.82 2.24
CA PHE A 354 6.97 -11.22 0.92
C PHE A 354 6.00 -12.21 0.24
N PRO A 355 5.97 -12.25 -1.11
CA PRO A 355 5.15 -13.20 -1.88
C PRO A 355 5.69 -14.65 -1.87
N VAL A 356 6.72 -14.94 -1.06
CA VAL A 356 7.43 -16.23 -1.01
C VAL A 356 7.62 -16.73 0.42
N HIS A 357 7.72 -18.05 0.59
CA HIS A 357 8.23 -18.65 1.81
C HIS A 357 9.76 -18.58 1.84
N ILE A 358 10.35 -18.10 2.93
CA ILE A 358 11.81 -18.05 3.12
C ILE A 358 12.24 -19.06 4.18
N ASN A 359 13.19 -19.91 3.83
CA ASN A 359 13.86 -20.85 4.72
C ASN A 359 15.29 -20.41 5.01
N GLY A 360 15.77 -20.67 6.22
CA GLY A 360 17.17 -20.49 6.57
C GLY A 360 17.58 -21.27 7.81
N HIS A 361 18.89 -21.52 7.97
CA HIS A 361 19.46 -22.03 9.22
C HIS A 361 19.51 -20.93 10.30
N PHE A 362 18.34 -20.33 10.59
CA PHE A 362 18.20 -19.22 11.51
C PHE A 362 18.50 -19.63 12.96
N ALA A 363 19.10 -18.72 13.70
CA ALA A 363 19.20 -18.84 15.14
C ALA A 363 17.83 -18.54 15.76
N VAL A 364 17.16 -19.57 16.27
CA VAL A 364 15.87 -19.49 16.98
C VAL A 364 16.05 -19.29 18.49
N LYS A 365 15.05 -18.70 19.15
CA LYS A 365 14.91 -18.68 20.62
C LYS A 365 14.39 -20.04 21.13
N GLN A 366 14.44 -20.29 22.44
CA GLN A 366 14.11 -21.60 23.03
C GLN A 366 12.70 -22.10 22.66
N SER A 367 11.72 -21.21 22.63
CA SER A 367 10.33 -21.51 22.24
C SER A 367 10.13 -21.88 20.76
N ARG A 368 11.16 -21.75 19.92
CA ARG A 368 11.15 -21.93 18.45
C ARG A 368 10.11 -21.12 17.64
N ARG A 369 9.29 -20.31 18.30
CA ARG A 369 8.32 -19.37 17.69
C ARG A 369 8.98 -18.06 17.21
N GLU A 370 10.13 -17.71 17.78
CA GLU A 370 10.87 -16.48 17.50
C GLU A 370 12.31 -16.76 17.03
N ILE A 371 12.86 -15.84 16.22
CA ILE A 371 14.28 -15.76 15.89
C ILE A 371 14.99 -14.70 16.75
N TRP A 372 16.31 -14.81 16.91
CA TRP A 372 17.11 -13.76 17.54
C TRP A 372 17.18 -12.50 16.66
N THR A 373 17.03 -11.33 17.27
CA THR A 373 16.87 -10.04 16.60
C THR A 373 17.93 -9.02 17.02
N ASN A 374 18.11 -7.96 16.24
CA ASN A 374 19.00 -6.84 16.58
C ASN A 374 18.45 -5.92 17.70
N GLN A 375 17.28 -6.24 18.28
CA GLN A 375 16.66 -5.52 19.40
C GLN A 375 16.89 -6.22 20.75
N ASP A 376 17.30 -7.50 20.75
CA ASP A 376 17.69 -8.26 21.95
C ASP A 376 19.08 -7.81 22.47
N LYS A 377 19.31 -6.49 22.59
CA LYS A 377 20.65 -5.85 22.65
C LYS A 377 21.30 -5.70 24.03
N ASP A 378 20.68 -6.20 25.09
CA ASP A 378 21.13 -6.01 26.48
C ASP A 378 22.31 -6.92 26.91
N PHE A 379 23.19 -7.29 25.97
CA PHE A 379 24.28 -8.24 26.21
C PHE A 379 25.64 -7.71 25.74
N GLY A 380 26.71 -8.08 26.47
CA GLY A 380 28.09 -7.78 26.07
C GLY A 380 28.48 -8.44 24.74
N SER A 381 29.49 -7.88 24.05
CA SER A 381 29.89 -8.28 22.68
C SER A 381 30.12 -9.79 22.51
N GLN A 382 30.70 -10.46 23.51
CA GLN A 382 31.02 -11.89 23.51
C GLN A 382 29.83 -12.81 23.85
N ALA A 383 28.63 -12.28 24.12
CA ALA A 383 27.48 -13.09 24.52
C ALA A 383 26.94 -13.92 23.34
N SER A 384 26.58 -15.19 23.60
CA SER A 384 25.98 -16.06 22.57
C SER A 384 24.69 -15.50 21.95
N ALA A 385 23.97 -14.61 22.65
CA ALA A 385 22.81 -13.90 22.10
C ALA A 385 23.20 -12.95 20.95
N ASN A 386 24.29 -12.20 21.10
CA ASN A 386 24.79 -11.26 20.10
C ASN A 386 25.27 -11.98 18.82
N VAL A 387 25.96 -13.11 18.95
CA VAL A 387 26.34 -13.95 17.81
C VAL A 387 25.10 -14.43 17.03
N LYS A 388 24.04 -14.82 17.74
CA LYS A 388 22.81 -15.35 17.13
C LYS A 388 21.98 -14.29 16.43
N SER A 389 21.89 -13.07 16.97
CA SER A 389 21.18 -11.97 16.31
C SER A 389 21.94 -11.47 15.07
N LEU A 390 23.27 -11.27 15.18
CA LEU A 390 24.12 -10.92 14.04
C LEU A 390 24.10 -11.97 12.94
N TRP A 391 24.02 -13.27 13.29
CA TRP A 391 23.86 -14.34 12.33
C TRP A 391 22.59 -14.22 11.48
N ASN A 392 21.44 -13.95 12.10
CA ASN A 392 20.18 -13.79 11.37
C ASN A 392 20.20 -12.56 10.46
N VAL A 393 20.74 -11.43 10.95
CA VAL A 393 20.95 -10.23 10.14
C VAL A 393 21.90 -10.53 8.97
N HIS A 394 22.97 -11.30 9.18
CA HIS A 394 23.89 -11.70 8.13
C HIS A 394 23.22 -12.55 7.03
N LEU A 395 22.34 -13.49 7.41
CA LEU A 395 21.56 -14.27 6.44
C LEU A 395 20.65 -13.37 5.60
N PHE A 396 19.87 -12.49 6.23
CA PHE A 396 18.95 -11.59 5.51
C PHE A 396 19.65 -10.51 4.66
N HIS A 397 20.86 -10.09 5.05
CA HIS A 397 21.61 -9.05 4.35
C HIS A 397 22.53 -9.59 3.23
N LYS A 398 22.88 -10.90 3.25
CA LYS A 398 23.73 -11.52 2.21
C LYS A 398 23.01 -12.65 1.49
N HIS A 399 22.76 -13.75 2.19
CA HIS A 399 22.39 -15.03 1.57
C HIS A 399 20.91 -15.13 1.15
N VAL A 400 20.00 -14.37 1.78
CA VAL A 400 18.60 -14.24 1.32
C VAL A 400 18.54 -13.53 -0.05
N PRO A 401 19.13 -12.32 -0.24
CA PRO A 401 19.25 -11.70 -1.56
C PRO A 401 19.86 -12.59 -2.65
N GLU A 402 20.99 -13.25 -2.36
CA GLU A 402 21.65 -14.19 -3.29
C GLU A 402 20.70 -15.30 -3.79
N VAL A 403 19.97 -15.96 -2.88
CA VAL A 403 19.02 -17.02 -3.27
C VAL A 403 17.72 -16.46 -3.87
N TYR A 404 17.34 -15.23 -3.57
CA TYR A 404 16.16 -14.56 -4.15
C TYR A 404 16.41 -14.16 -5.60
N ALA A 405 17.57 -13.59 -5.93
CA ALA A 405 17.98 -13.31 -7.30
C ALA A 405 18.01 -14.59 -8.15
N MET A 406 18.62 -15.65 -7.62
CA MET A 406 18.66 -16.97 -8.25
C MET A 406 17.28 -17.63 -8.36
N PHE A 407 16.35 -17.37 -7.43
CA PHE A 407 14.98 -17.86 -7.49
C PHE A 407 14.21 -17.16 -8.63
N LEU A 408 14.30 -15.84 -8.74
CA LEU A 408 13.63 -15.06 -9.79
C LEU A 408 14.17 -15.42 -11.18
N GLU A 409 15.49 -15.55 -11.32
CA GLU A 409 16.13 -15.94 -12.58
C GLU A 409 15.69 -17.33 -13.05
N ARG A 410 15.58 -18.30 -12.13
CA ARG A 410 15.13 -19.66 -12.45
C ARG A 410 13.63 -19.78 -12.64
N LEU A 411 12.84 -18.87 -12.05
CA LEU A 411 11.40 -18.79 -12.27
C LEU A 411 11.09 -18.33 -13.70
N GLY A 412 11.93 -17.45 -14.26
CA GLY A 412 11.82 -17.01 -15.65
C GLY A 412 10.42 -16.48 -15.98
N LEU A 413 9.79 -17.09 -16.98
CA LEU A 413 8.42 -16.79 -17.41
C LEU A 413 7.38 -17.83 -16.95
N ASP A 414 7.73 -18.77 -16.08
CA ASP A 414 6.85 -19.90 -15.71
C ASP A 414 5.57 -19.43 -14.96
N ARG A 415 5.61 -18.23 -14.34
CA ARG A 415 4.44 -17.53 -13.75
C ARG A 415 3.91 -16.37 -14.61
N GLY A 416 4.33 -16.27 -15.88
CA GLY A 416 4.08 -15.11 -16.74
C GLY A 416 5.01 -13.92 -16.45
N SER A 417 4.90 -12.87 -17.24
CA SER A 417 5.71 -11.65 -17.12
C SER A 417 5.19 -10.72 -16.01
N SER A 418 5.41 -11.09 -14.75
CA SER A 418 4.99 -10.28 -13.60
C SER A 418 6.06 -10.15 -12.52
N TYR A 419 6.17 -8.95 -11.96
CA TYR A 419 7.01 -8.63 -10.82
C TYR A 419 6.37 -9.00 -9.46
N ASP A 420 5.19 -9.62 -9.44
CA ASP A 420 4.46 -10.05 -8.23
C ASP A 420 5.28 -10.90 -7.24
N MET A 421 6.35 -11.56 -7.72
CA MET A 421 7.21 -12.41 -6.91
C MET A 421 8.37 -11.67 -6.22
N TRP A 422 8.52 -10.37 -6.44
CA TRP A 422 9.56 -9.55 -5.79
C TRP A 422 9.17 -9.11 -4.36
N PRO A 423 10.13 -8.87 -3.46
CA PRO A 423 9.88 -8.43 -2.09
C PRO A 423 9.58 -6.91 -2.04
N LEU A 424 8.52 -6.46 -2.71
CA LEU A 424 8.19 -5.04 -2.90
C LEU A 424 7.82 -4.30 -1.61
N SER A 425 7.43 -5.01 -0.55
CA SER A 425 7.10 -4.46 0.76
C SER A 425 7.99 -5.10 1.83
N CYS A 426 8.89 -4.32 2.44
CA CYS A 426 9.81 -4.79 3.47
C CYS A 426 9.49 -4.28 4.90
N GLY A 427 8.40 -3.52 5.07
CA GLY A 427 7.99 -2.91 6.34
C GLY A 427 8.75 -1.62 6.70
N ASP A 428 8.35 -0.97 7.79
CA ASP A 428 8.96 0.29 8.27
C ASP A 428 10.29 0.05 9.02
N GLY A 429 10.61 -1.22 9.30
CA GLY A 429 11.84 -1.62 9.97
C GLY A 429 11.80 -1.49 11.50
N VAL A 430 10.62 -1.60 12.10
CA VAL A 430 10.42 -1.63 13.55
C VAL A 430 10.26 -3.07 14.02
N GLY A 431 10.89 -3.44 15.14
CA GLY A 431 10.79 -4.79 15.68
C GLY A 431 11.52 -5.82 14.81
N LEU A 432 10.85 -6.94 14.54
CA LEU A 432 11.32 -8.00 13.65
C LEU A 432 11.59 -7.51 12.22
N GLU A 433 10.82 -6.53 11.74
CA GLU A 433 10.98 -5.98 10.37
C GLU A 433 12.34 -5.35 10.13
N SER A 434 13.02 -4.88 11.18
CA SER A 434 14.37 -4.34 11.09
C SER A 434 15.43 -5.33 10.57
N ILE A 435 15.12 -6.64 10.56
CA ILE A 435 15.99 -7.69 10.04
C ILE A 435 15.92 -7.74 8.51
N TRP A 436 14.75 -7.45 7.92
CA TRP A 436 14.47 -7.65 6.50
C TRP A 436 14.04 -6.41 5.72
N ARG A 437 13.96 -5.24 6.37
CA ARG A 437 13.71 -3.93 5.72
C ARG A 437 14.60 -3.70 4.49
N ASP A 438 15.87 -4.07 4.58
CA ASP A 438 16.87 -3.77 3.55
C ASP A 438 16.96 -4.87 2.46
N VAL A 439 16.11 -5.90 2.50
CA VAL A 439 16.16 -7.07 1.57
C VAL A 439 15.95 -6.65 0.11
N LEU A 440 15.01 -5.75 -0.18
CA LEU A 440 14.78 -5.28 -1.55
C LEU A 440 16.02 -4.56 -2.11
N ASN A 441 16.62 -3.67 -1.34
CA ASN A 441 17.82 -2.95 -1.77
C ASN A 441 18.99 -3.92 -2.04
N ARG A 442 19.24 -4.87 -1.12
CA ARG A 442 20.27 -5.90 -1.30
C ARG A 442 19.97 -6.87 -2.44
N LEU A 443 18.69 -7.13 -2.74
CA LEU A 443 18.29 -7.92 -3.90
C LEU A 443 18.60 -7.18 -5.21
N VAL A 444 18.28 -5.89 -5.31
CA VAL A 444 18.62 -5.08 -6.48
C VAL A 444 20.14 -5.01 -6.66
N GLU A 445 20.91 -4.81 -5.58
CA GLU A 445 22.38 -4.88 -5.61
C GLU A 445 22.91 -6.21 -6.17
N VAL A 446 22.40 -7.35 -5.70
CA VAL A 446 22.80 -8.68 -6.19
C VAL A 446 22.40 -8.87 -7.66
N VAL A 447 21.18 -8.50 -8.03
CA VAL A 447 20.67 -8.65 -9.40
C VAL A 447 21.51 -7.86 -10.41
N LEU A 448 21.90 -6.63 -10.07
CA LEU A 448 22.72 -5.77 -10.92
C LEU A 448 24.20 -6.23 -10.93
N SER A 449 24.78 -6.51 -9.76
CA SER A 449 26.21 -6.88 -9.67
C SER A 449 26.54 -8.27 -10.22
N GLU A 450 25.60 -9.22 -10.17
CA GLU A 450 25.73 -10.54 -10.80
C GLU A 450 25.12 -10.60 -12.22
N ASP A 451 24.58 -9.48 -12.72
CA ASP A 451 23.92 -9.33 -14.03
C ASP A 451 22.86 -10.42 -14.32
N ARG A 452 21.98 -10.65 -13.34
CA ARG A 452 20.99 -11.74 -13.33
C ARG A 452 19.86 -11.48 -14.32
N SER A 453 19.43 -12.52 -15.05
CA SER A 453 18.37 -12.39 -16.07
C SER A 453 16.97 -12.43 -15.46
N VAL A 454 16.52 -11.29 -14.91
CA VAL A 454 15.26 -11.17 -14.14
C VAL A 454 14.32 -10.04 -14.57
N PHE A 455 14.71 -9.18 -15.52
CA PHE A 455 13.84 -8.12 -16.02
C PHE A 455 13.03 -8.62 -17.22
N PHE A 456 11.73 -8.36 -17.26
CA PHE A 456 10.88 -8.77 -18.38
C PHE A 456 11.00 -7.77 -19.53
N SER A 457 11.29 -8.28 -20.72
CA SER A 457 11.41 -7.47 -21.94
C SER A 457 10.65 -8.11 -23.10
N GLY A 458 10.05 -7.28 -23.95
CA GLY A 458 9.10 -7.71 -24.99
C GLY A 458 7.64 -7.66 -24.48
N THR A 459 6.69 -7.97 -25.36
CA THR A 459 5.25 -7.91 -25.05
C THR A 459 4.53 -9.20 -25.45
N GLU A 460 3.58 -9.66 -24.65
CA GLU A 460 2.84 -10.89 -24.93
C GLU A 460 2.14 -10.83 -26.30
N ALA A 461 1.62 -9.65 -26.66
CA ALA A 461 1.00 -9.36 -27.96
C ALA A 461 1.94 -9.58 -29.17
N ARG A 462 3.26 -9.49 -29.00
CA ARG A 462 4.27 -9.77 -30.03
C ARG A 462 4.82 -11.20 -29.96
N GLY A 463 4.59 -11.90 -28.85
CA GLY A 463 5.13 -13.24 -28.60
C GLY A 463 6.66 -13.26 -28.43
N ASP A 464 7.27 -12.11 -28.07
CA ASP A 464 8.72 -11.92 -27.96
C ASP A 464 9.21 -11.75 -26.51
N GLN A 465 8.33 -11.99 -25.53
CA GLN A 465 8.65 -11.90 -24.11
C GLN A 465 9.80 -12.83 -23.70
N ARG A 466 10.69 -12.29 -22.87
CA ARG A 466 11.88 -12.95 -22.32
C ARG A 466 12.34 -12.24 -21.07
N THR A 467 13.02 -12.96 -20.18
CA THR A 467 13.84 -12.31 -19.16
C THR A 467 15.18 -11.86 -19.74
N VAL A 468 15.68 -10.72 -19.28
CA VAL A 468 16.96 -10.13 -19.69
C VAL A 468 17.75 -9.65 -18.48
N PRO A 469 19.09 -9.61 -18.56
CA PRO A 469 19.94 -9.05 -17.53
C PRO A 469 20.05 -7.53 -17.65
N TYR A 470 20.52 -6.85 -16.59
CA TYR A 470 20.60 -5.38 -16.55
C TYR A 470 21.52 -4.81 -17.65
N SER A 471 22.62 -5.49 -17.97
CA SER A 471 23.56 -5.10 -19.04
C SER A 471 22.96 -5.04 -20.45
N LEU A 472 21.80 -5.68 -20.67
CA LEU A 472 21.06 -5.66 -21.94
C LEU A 472 19.77 -4.85 -21.85
N ALA A 473 19.15 -4.78 -20.66
CA ALA A 473 17.91 -4.06 -20.43
C ALA A 473 18.06 -2.53 -20.62
N TRP A 474 17.04 -1.92 -21.24
CA TRP A 474 16.73 -0.50 -21.11
C TRP A 474 15.40 -0.37 -20.38
N ILE A 475 15.33 0.48 -19.36
CA ILE A 475 14.19 0.53 -18.43
C ILE A 475 13.38 1.78 -18.71
N ALA A 476 12.08 1.64 -19.00
CA ALA A 476 11.17 2.77 -19.14
C ALA A 476 10.94 3.45 -17.78
N GLY A 477 11.16 4.77 -17.72
CA GLY A 477 10.72 5.61 -16.61
C GLY A 477 9.23 5.96 -16.73
N ARG A 478 8.63 6.45 -15.63
CA ARG A 478 7.22 6.88 -15.58
C ARG A 478 6.89 8.06 -16.49
N ASP A 479 7.90 8.82 -16.89
CA ASP A 479 7.81 9.86 -17.90
C ASP A 479 7.55 9.33 -19.32
N MET A 480 7.70 8.02 -19.55
CA MET A 480 7.35 7.37 -20.82
C MET A 480 5.90 6.86 -20.89
N ASP A 481 5.18 6.77 -19.76
CA ASP A 481 3.83 6.18 -19.71
C ASP A 481 2.81 6.96 -20.61
N ASP A 482 3.03 8.26 -20.79
CA ASP A 482 2.27 9.13 -21.71
C ASP A 482 2.59 8.90 -23.22
N TYR A 483 3.56 8.04 -23.55
CA TYR A 483 4.12 7.86 -24.90
C TYR A 483 4.08 6.39 -25.40
N PRO A 484 2.90 5.74 -25.47
CA PRO A 484 2.78 4.31 -25.82
C PRO A 484 3.31 3.95 -27.22
N LEU A 485 3.21 4.86 -28.21
CA LEU A 485 3.75 4.61 -29.56
C LEU A 485 5.28 4.69 -29.59
N LEU A 486 5.90 5.50 -28.72
CA LEU A 486 7.35 5.49 -28.54
C LEU A 486 7.80 4.18 -27.89
N ILE A 487 7.10 3.72 -26.85
CA ILE A 487 7.31 2.41 -26.22
C ILE A 487 7.23 1.27 -27.26
N ASP A 488 6.20 1.27 -28.12
CA ASP A 488 6.04 0.31 -29.21
C ASP A 488 7.22 0.31 -30.20
N ILE A 489 7.74 1.48 -30.57
CA ILE A 489 8.94 1.59 -31.43
C ILE A 489 10.17 1.06 -30.70
N LEU A 490 10.36 1.44 -29.43
CA LEU A 490 11.53 1.04 -28.63
C LEU A 490 11.58 -0.49 -28.40
N HIS A 491 10.45 -1.15 -28.13
CA HIS A 491 10.38 -2.63 -28.12
C HIS A 491 10.83 -3.27 -29.44
N GLY A 492 10.71 -2.57 -30.58
CA GLY A 492 11.13 -3.06 -31.89
C GLY A 492 12.64 -2.93 -32.17
N VAL A 493 13.37 -2.15 -31.37
CA VAL A 493 14.79 -1.82 -31.60
C VAL A 493 15.72 -2.15 -30.43
N THR A 494 15.19 -2.36 -29.22
CA THR A 494 16.00 -2.66 -28.03
C THR A 494 15.28 -3.61 -27.06
N HIS A 495 16.02 -4.13 -26.08
CA HIS A 495 15.46 -4.90 -24.96
C HIS A 495 14.81 -3.95 -23.94
N LEU A 496 13.67 -3.36 -24.31
CA LEU A 496 12.91 -2.48 -23.44
C LEU A 496 12.19 -3.28 -22.34
N VAL A 497 12.31 -2.80 -21.11
CA VAL A 497 11.61 -3.25 -19.90
C VAL A 497 10.59 -2.17 -19.53
N THR A 498 9.31 -2.54 -19.52
CA THR A 498 8.19 -1.69 -19.10
C THR A 498 7.62 -2.17 -17.77
N ASP A 499 6.71 -1.40 -17.17
CA ASP A 499 5.86 -1.83 -16.04
C ASP A 499 6.63 -2.30 -14.78
N LEU A 500 7.91 -1.95 -14.66
CA LEU A 500 8.75 -2.25 -13.50
C LEU A 500 8.20 -1.50 -12.26
N PRO A 501 7.86 -2.17 -11.14
CA PRO A 501 7.26 -1.53 -9.97
C PRO A 501 8.10 -0.38 -9.37
N ASP A 502 7.45 0.67 -8.88
CA ASP A 502 8.12 1.85 -8.29
C ASP A 502 9.17 1.49 -7.22
N PRO A 503 8.92 0.55 -6.27
CA PRO A 503 9.92 0.20 -5.26
C PRO A 503 11.23 -0.40 -5.82
N ILE A 504 11.22 -0.90 -7.06
CA ILE A 504 12.43 -1.35 -7.77
C ILE A 504 13.00 -0.20 -8.60
N LEU A 505 12.15 0.49 -9.37
CA LEU A 505 12.55 1.60 -10.25
C LEU A 505 13.26 2.72 -9.48
N ASP A 506 12.73 3.11 -8.32
CA ASP A 506 13.29 4.15 -7.44
C ASP A 506 14.65 3.76 -6.83
N ARG A 507 14.99 2.47 -6.80
CA ARG A 507 16.23 1.95 -6.18
C ARG A 507 17.36 1.73 -7.16
N ILE A 508 17.06 1.58 -8.45
CA ILE A 508 18.07 1.33 -9.48
C ILE A 508 19.12 2.46 -9.53
N PRO A 509 18.76 3.77 -9.52
CA PRO A 509 19.77 4.84 -9.53
C PRO A 509 20.75 4.78 -8.36
N ASP A 510 20.24 4.66 -7.12
CA ASP A 510 21.07 4.58 -5.89
C ASP A 510 22.06 3.40 -5.96
N VAL A 511 21.61 2.25 -6.48
CA VAL A 511 22.41 1.02 -6.57
C VAL A 511 23.42 1.09 -7.72
N VAL A 512 23.02 1.62 -8.88
CA VAL A 512 23.90 1.82 -10.05
C VAL A 512 25.06 2.77 -9.71
N ASP A 513 24.77 3.89 -9.04
CA ASP A 513 25.78 4.82 -8.54
C ASP A 513 26.72 4.14 -7.52
N THR A 514 26.18 3.30 -6.63
CA THR A 514 26.96 2.54 -5.63
C THR A 514 27.87 1.47 -6.26
N LEU A 515 27.47 0.90 -7.39
CA LEU A 515 28.21 -0.14 -8.13
C LEU A 515 29.12 0.42 -9.25
N GLU A 516 29.15 1.74 -9.45
CA GLU A 516 29.86 2.41 -10.56
C GLU A 516 29.45 1.88 -11.96
N MET A 517 28.16 1.60 -12.16
CA MET A 517 27.60 1.05 -13.40
C MET A 517 26.96 2.12 -14.29
N ASP A 518 26.69 1.81 -15.56
CA ASP A 518 25.92 2.67 -16.45
C ASP A 518 24.44 2.72 -16.02
N ASN A 519 23.85 3.93 -15.95
CA ASN A 519 22.41 4.09 -15.74
C ASN A 519 21.63 3.81 -17.03
N ARG A 520 20.76 2.80 -16.98
CA ARG A 520 19.95 2.29 -18.11
C ARG A 520 18.46 2.58 -17.97
N VAL A 521 18.08 3.43 -17.01
CA VAL A 521 16.77 4.09 -17.04
C VAL A 521 16.77 5.07 -18.22
N LEU A 522 15.74 4.98 -19.05
CA LEU A 522 15.63 5.81 -20.23
C LEU A 522 15.42 7.28 -19.86
N THR A 523 16.12 8.13 -20.60
CA THR A 523 16.05 9.58 -20.53
C THR A 523 15.88 10.09 -21.95
N PRO A 524 15.42 11.34 -22.16
CA PRO A 524 15.37 11.93 -23.50
C PRO A 524 16.70 11.85 -24.25
N ALA A 525 17.84 11.97 -23.57
CA ALA A 525 19.18 11.79 -24.16
C ALA A 525 19.43 10.36 -24.66
N SER A 526 19.25 9.35 -23.81
CA SER A 526 19.46 7.95 -24.22
C SER A 526 18.45 7.48 -25.27
N VAL A 527 17.22 8.01 -25.27
CA VAL A 527 16.25 7.77 -26.35
C VAL A 527 16.69 8.42 -27.66
N ARG A 528 17.21 9.66 -27.65
CA ARG A 528 17.79 10.29 -28.87
C ARG A 528 18.89 9.42 -29.47
N ASP A 529 19.78 8.88 -28.63
CA ASP A 529 20.89 8.02 -29.09
C ASP A 529 20.39 6.67 -29.64
N LEU A 530 19.52 5.96 -28.91
CA LEU A 530 18.92 4.70 -29.38
C LEU A 530 18.16 4.87 -30.69
N LEU A 531 17.41 5.96 -30.86
CA LEU A 531 16.70 6.26 -32.10
C LEU A 531 17.64 6.63 -33.25
N ARG A 532 18.81 7.21 -32.96
CA ARG A 532 19.83 7.54 -33.97
C ARG A 532 20.51 6.28 -34.48
N ASP A 533 20.89 5.39 -33.57
CA ASP A 533 21.57 4.12 -33.87
C ASP A 533 20.64 3.11 -34.58
N SER A 534 19.34 3.13 -34.28
CA SER A 534 18.34 2.23 -34.86
C SER A 534 17.54 2.81 -36.04
N LYS A 535 17.89 4.02 -36.50
CA LYS A 535 17.16 4.83 -37.50
C LYS A 535 16.68 4.07 -38.73
N ASP A 536 17.51 3.21 -39.31
CA ASP A 536 17.16 2.45 -40.53
C ASP A 536 16.05 1.41 -40.29
N THR A 537 15.79 1.05 -39.03
CA THR A 537 14.77 0.05 -38.64
C THR A 537 13.38 0.67 -38.50
N TRP A 538 13.27 1.80 -37.82
CA TRP A 538 11.98 2.43 -37.50
C TRP A 538 11.55 3.53 -38.47
N SER A 539 12.49 4.21 -39.14
CA SER A 539 12.17 5.42 -39.92
C SER A 539 11.26 5.17 -41.13
N LEU A 540 11.24 3.95 -41.66
CA LEU A 540 10.37 3.52 -42.76
C LEU A 540 8.96 3.07 -42.33
N THR A 541 8.80 2.66 -41.06
CA THR A 541 7.58 2.02 -40.54
C THR A 541 6.81 2.90 -39.54
N ALA A 542 7.47 3.87 -38.91
CA ALA A 542 6.84 4.79 -37.98
C ALA A 542 5.72 5.62 -38.64
N THR A 543 4.59 5.77 -37.94
CA THR A 543 3.50 6.66 -38.32
C THR A 543 3.85 8.12 -38.02
N ALA A 544 2.99 9.07 -38.44
CA ALA A 544 3.12 10.45 -37.99
C ALA A 544 3.01 10.54 -36.46
N ASP A 545 1.96 9.96 -35.87
CA ASP A 545 1.72 9.97 -34.41
C ASP A 545 2.88 9.39 -33.60
N ALA A 546 3.51 8.31 -34.08
CA ALA A 546 4.70 7.75 -33.45
C ALA A 546 5.87 8.75 -33.46
N ARG A 547 6.16 9.38 -34.61
CA ARG A 547 7.21 10.42 -34.70
C ARG A 547 6.91 11.64 -33.83
N ILE A 548 5.63 11.99 -33.64
CA ILE A 548 5.20 13.07 -32.74
C ILE A 548 5.52 12.72 -31.29
N GLN A 549 5.20 11.50 -30.85
CA GLN A 549 5.54 11.05 -29.49
C GLN A 549 7.05 10.97 -29.28
N MET A 550 7.79 10.42 -30.25
CA MET A 550 9.26 10.39 -30.24
C MET A 550 9.86 11.80 -30.12
N LEU A 551 9.39 12.76 -30.91
CA LEU A 551 9.85 14.15 -30.85
C LEU A 551 9.50 14.80 -29.50
N ASN A 552 8.25 14.68 -29.05
CA ASN A 552 7.77 15.29 -27.81
C ASN A 552 8.53 14.78 -26.57
N TYR A 553 8.85 13.49 -26.51
CA TYR A 553 9.69 12.93 -25.45
C TYR A 553 11.14 13.43 -25.54
N CYS A 554 11.74 13.36 -26.74
CA CYS A 554 13.13 13.77 -26.99
C CYS A 554 13.42 15.26 -26.77
N ILE A 555 12.43 16.11 -26.45
CA ILE A 555 12.61 17.54 -26.15
C ILE A 555 12.34 17.93 -24.69
N LEU A 556 11.91 16.99 -23.82
CA LEU A 556 11.54 17.28 -22.43
C LEU A 556 12.68 17.90 -21.61
N ASP A 557 13.91 17.39 -21.78
CA ASP A 557 15.13 17.86 -21.12
C ASP A 557 15.71 19.15 -21.75
N LYS A 558 15.16 19.60 -22.88
CA LYS A 558 15.65 20.73 -23.69
C LYS A 558 17.06 20.52 -24.27
N GLY A 559 17.48 19.27 -24.47
CA GLY A 559 18.72 18.84 -25.13
C GLY A 559 18.67 18.96 -26.66
N PHE A 560 18.11 20.05 -27.18
CA PHE A 560 17.73 20.18 -28.60
C PHE A 560 18.88 19.91 -29.59
N GLU A 561 20.10 20.29 -29.25
CA GLU A 561 21.25 20.17 -30.14
C GLU A 561 21.63 18.73 -30.51
N GLU A 562 21.23 17.76 -29.68
CA GLU A 562 21.48 16.32 -29.86
C GLU A 562 20.48 15.64 -30.82
N LEU A 563 19.46 16.38 -31.29
CA LEU A 563 18.52 15.90 -32.30
C LEU A 563 19.16 15.73 -33.69
N GLU A 564 20.34 16.34 -33.94
CA GLU A 564 21.08 16.24 -35.20
C GLU A 564 21.15 14.79 -35.72
N GLY A 565 20.76 14.60 -36.98
CA GLY A 565 20.69 13.30 -37.67
C GLY A 565 19.38 12.52 -37.50
N LEU A 566 18.49 12.88 -36.57
CA LEU A 566 17.21 12.19 -36.36
C LEU A 566 16.12 12.66 -37.35
N PRO A 567 15.43 11.76 -38.08
CA PRO A 567 14.38 12.09 -39.05
C PRO A 567 13.02 12.38 -38.37
N LEU A 568 13.04 13.36 -37.46
CA LEU A 568 11.92 13.74 -36.59
C LEU A 568 11.51 15.22 -36.75
N LEU A 569 12.05 15.96 -37.71
CA LEU A 569 11.59 17.32 -38.03
C LEU A 569 10.44 17.24 -39.05
N PRO A 570 9.20 17.63 -38.67
CA PRO A 570 8.08 17.66 -39.62
C PRO A 570 8.18 18.86 -40.57
N LEU A 571 7.94 18.61 -41.85
CA LEU A 571 7.74 19.61 -42.89
C LEU A 571 6.32 19.47 -43.47
N VAL A 572 5.81 20.58 -44.00
CA VAL A 572 4.47 20.65 -44.60
C VAL A 572 4.32 19.67 -45.77
N GLY A 573 3.23 18.90 -45.74
CA GLY A 573 2.92 17.86 -46.74
C GLY A 573 3.37 16.46 -46.35
N ASP A 574 3.15 16.07 -45.08
CA ASP A 574 3.44 14.75 -44.50
C ASP A 574 4.91 14.28 -44.60
N LEU A 575 5.85 15.21 -44.81
CA LEU A 575 7.25 14.91 -45.03
C LEU A 575 8.06 15.07 -43.73
N TRP A 576 8.73 14.00 -43.30
CA TRP A 576 9.60 14.00 -42.12
C TRP A 576 11.07 13.98 -42.55
N VAL A 577 11.87 14.92 -42.03
CA VAL A 577 13.29 15.08 -42.41
C VAL A 577 14.21 15.09 -41.19
N GLU A 578 15.50 14.90 -41.46
CA GLU A 578 16.53 14.91 -40.42
C GLU A 578 16.77 16.31 -39.86
N PHE A 579 16.85 16.47 -38.54
CA PHE A 579 17.46 17.67 -37.95
C PHE A 579 18.91 17.79 -38.45
N ASN A 580 19.24 18.93 -39.06
CA ASN A 580 20.54 19.17 -39.67
C ASN A 580 20.87 20.66 -39.65
N LYS A 581 21.90 21.05 -38.90
CA LYS A 581 22.32 22.46 -38.73
C LYS A 581 22.83 23.10 -40.03
N GLU A 582 23.49 22.35 -40.91
CA GLU A 582 24.00 22.87 -42.19
C GLU A 582 22.87 23.28 -43.15
N ARG A 583 21.76 22.55 -43.13
CA ARG A 583 20.56 22.79 -43.95
C ARG A 583 19.54 23.74 -43.29
N ALA A 584 19.89 24.41 -42.19
CA ALA A 584 19.01 25.38 -41.53
C ALA A 584 18.58 26.54 -42.44
N SER A 585 19.41 26.92 -43.41
CA SER A 585 19.10 27.96 -44.41
C SER A 585 18.02 27.56 -45.43
N GLU A 586 17.77 26.26 -45.61
CA GLU A 586 16.75 25.71 -46.51
C GLU A 586 15.41 25.47 -45.80
N ARG A 587 15.35 25.74 -44.50
CA ARG A 587 14.23 25.43 -43.61
C ARG A 587 13.75 26.68 -42.93
N HIS A 588 12.43 26.85 -42.84
CA HIS A 588 11.85 28.05 -42.29
C HIS A 588 10.70 27.75 -41.34
N LEU A 589 10.73 28.39 -40.16
CA LEU A 589 9.61 28.42 -39.24
C LEU A 589 8.69 29.59 -39.59
N LEU A 590 7.40 29.30 -39.76
CA LEU A 590 6.36 30.31 -39.98
C LEU A 590 5.49 30.49 -38.74
N LEU A 591 4.89 31.67 -38.64
CA LEU A 591 3.77 31.96 -37.74
C LEU A 591 2.46 31.80 -38.53
N ASP A 592 1.37 31.50 -37.83
CA ASP A 592 0.13 30.96 -38.42
C ASP A 592 -0.37 31.75 -39.65
N LEU A 593 -0.47 33.08 -39.57
CA LEU A 593 -0.89 33.96 -40.69
C LEU A 593 0.05 33.93 -41.92
N SER A 594 1.34 33.61 -41.73
CA SER A 594 2.30 33.48 -42.83
C SER A 594 2.15 32.16 -43.57
N PHE A 595 1.58 31.13 -42.92
CA PHE A 595 1.38 29.81 -43.47
C PHE A 595 0.31 29.81 -44.57
N ASP A 596 -0.85 30.42 -44.30
CA ASP A 596 -1.97 30.47 -45.24
C ASP A 596 -1.62 31.18 -46.55
N VAL A 597 -0.75 32.20 -46.47
CA VAL A 597 -0.21 32.92 -47.63
C VAL A 597 0.82 32.09 -48.40
N LEU A 598 1.48 31.13 -47.75
CA LEU A 598 2.54 30.30 -48.36
C LEU A 598 2.10 28.85 -48.62
N LYS A 599 0.81 28.52 -48.41
CA LYS A 599 0.24 27.17 -48.60
C LYS A 599 0.46 26.56 -50.00
N TYR A 600 0.71 27.41 -51.01
CA TYR A 600 1.01 27.01 -52.39
C TYR A 600 2.52 26.92 -52.73
N SER A 601 3.42 27.20 -51.77
CA SER A 601 4.87 26.96 -51.81
C SER A 601 5.35 26.39 -50.46
N PRO A 602 4.90 25.18 -50.07
CA PRO A 602 5.21 24.54 -48.78
C PRO A 602 6.69 24.13 -48.62
N GLU A 603 7.50 24.28 -49.67
CA GLU A 603 8.86 23.75 -49.80
C GLU A 603 9.77 24.21 -48.64
N GLY A 604 10.22 23.30 -47.79
CA GLY A 604 11.11 23.61 -46.65
C GLY A 604 10.44 24.34 -45.47
N ILE A 605 9.12 24.46 -45.43
CA ILE A 605 8.40 25.02 -44.27
C ILE A 605 8.27 23.94 -43.19
N VAL A 606 8.64 24.30 -41.96
CA VAL A 606 8.49 23.46 -40.76
C VAL A 606 7.02 23.46 -40.35
N ASP A 607 6.43 22.27 -40.17
CA ASP A 607 5.03 22.15 -39.78
C ASP A 607 4.88 22.28 -38.25
N THR A 608 4.27 23.38 -37.83
CA THR A 608 4.03 23.72 -36.42
C THR A 608 2.67 23.26 -35.90
N SER A 609 1.77 22.77 -36.76
CA SER A 609 0.43 22.30 -36.37
C SER A 609 0.44 20.99 -35.56
N VAL A 610 1.61 20.34 -35.52
CA VAL A 610 1.80 18.92 -35.24
C VAL A 610 1.61 18.52 -33.76
N SER A 611 1.75 19.43 -32.78
CA SER A 611 1.03 19.36 -31.47
C SER A 611 1.26 20.63 -30.62
N SER A 612 0.71 20.69 -29.41
CA SER A 612 0.74 21.88 -28.53
C SER A 612 2.07 22.15 -27.81
N LEU A 613 2.92 21.12 -27.62
CA LEU A 613 4.24 21.22 -27.01
C LEU A 613 5.33 21.78 -27.96
N PRO A 614 5.44 21.32 -29.22
CA PRO A 614 6.36 21.83 -30.23
C PRO A 614 6.37 23.36 -30.38
N LEU A 615 5.21 24.00 -30.53
CA LEU A 615 5.10 25.45 -30.76
C LEU A 615 5.76 26.33 -29.67
N ARG A 616 5.90 25.83 -28.45
CA ARG A 616 6.64 26.50 -27.37
C ARG A 616 8.13 26.20 -27.43
N ALA A 617 8.50 24.94 -27.68
CA ALA A 617 9.89 24.51 -27.76
C ALA A 617 10.63 25.13 -28.96
N PHE A 618 10.00 25.19 -30.13
CA PHE A 618 10.58 25.73 -31.38
C PHE A 618 10.88 27.26 -31.30
N LYS A 619 10.43 27.93 -30.23
CA LYS A 619 10.78 29.33 -29.92
C LYS A 619 12.03 29.47 -29.04
N ASP A 620 12.61 28.39 -28.51
CA ASP A 620 13.89 28.42 -27.80
C ASP A 620 15.04 28.62 -28.80
N ALA A 621 15.91 29.61 -28.55
CA ALA A 621 17.02 29.96 -29.42
C ALA A 621 18.02 28.80 -29.64
N ARG A 622 18.10 27.84 -28.70
CA ARG A 622 18.93 26.62 -28.84
C ARG A 622 18.32 25.59 -29.77
N PHE A 623 16.99 25.61 -29.95
CA PHE A 623 16.30 24.73 -30.90
C PHE A 623 16.28 25.34 -32.32
N GLN A 624 16.26 26.66 -32.42
CA GLN A 624 16.31 27.40 -33.70
C GLN A 624 17.58 27.16 -34.53
N VAL A 625 18.57 26.40 -34.06
CA VAL A 625 19.79 26.07 -34.82
C VAL A 625 19.54 25.21 -36.07
N PHE A 626 18.37 24.58 -36.20
CA PHE A 626 18.03 23.69 -37.33
C PHE A 626 17.16 24.32 -38.43
N TRP A 627 16.78 25.60 -38.29
CA TRP A 627 16.01 26.36 -39.29
C TRP A 627 16.33 27.86 -39.21
N SER A 628 16.05 28.58 -40.29
CA SER A 628 16.16 30.03 -40.31
C SER A 628 14.82 30.68 -39.95
N LEU A 629 14.87 31.86 -39.30
CA LEU A 629 13.70 32.73 -39.23
C LEU A 629 13.31 33.13 -40.65
N PHE A 630 12.04 32.98 -41.00
CA PHE A 630 11.56 33.34 -42.32
C PHE A 630 11.66 34.84 -42.54
N THR A 631 12.44 35.26 -43.54
CA THR A 631 12.72 36.67 -43.79
C THR A 631 11.74 37.30 -44.75
N TYR A 632 11.58 38.61 -44.62
CA TYR A 632 10.78 39.44 -45.51
C TYR A 632 11.20 39.32 -46.99
N ASP A 633 12.49 39.23 -47.30
CA ASP A 633 12.98 39.02 -48.67
C ASP A 633 12.59 37.64 -49.24
N GLN A 634 12.59 36.59 -48.42
CA GLN A 634 12.11 35.27 -48.80
C GLN A 634 10.59 35.27 -49.05
N ALA A 635 9.82 36.01 -48.25
CA ALA A 635 8.38 36.19 -48.46
C ALA A 635 8.06 36.82 -49.83
N VAL A 636 8.71 37.95 -50.15
CA VAL A 636 8.57 38.61 -51.46
C VAL A 636 8.94 37.64 -52.59
N THR A 637 10.06 36.92 -52.46
CA THR A 637 10.56 36.01 -53.49
C THR A 637 9.60 34.84 -53.73
N ARG A 638 9.08 34.18 -52.68
CA ARG A 638 8.11 33.09 -52.81
C ARG A 638 6.77 33.57 -53.39
N VAL A 639 6.28 34.75 -52.98
CA VAL A 639 5.03 35.30 -53.53
C VAL A 639 5.18 35.66 -55.02
N MET A 640 6.29 36.29 -55.42
CA MET A 640 6.58 36.56 -56.84
C MET A 640 6.61 35.27 -57.65
N ASP A 641 7.32 34.25 -57.17
CA ASP A 641 7.45 32.95 -57.82
C ASP A 641 6.12 32.18 -57.87
N MET A 642 5.28 32.24 -56.84
CA MET A 642 3.91 31.71 -56.87
C MET A 642 3.07 32.38 -57.97
N PHE A 643 3.14 33.71 -58.11
CA PHE A 643 2.47 34.40 -59.21
C PHE A 643 3.02 34.00 -60.58
N GLN A 644 4.34 33.84 -60.72
CA GLN A 644 4.96 33.39 -61.97
C GLN A 644 4.56 31.94 -62.32
N ARG A 645 4.66 31.00 -61.36
CA ARG A 645 4.32 29.58 -61.55
C ARG A 645 2.82 29.36 -61.79
N LEU A 646 1.96 29.95 -60.96
CA LEU A 646 0.54 29.57 -60.86
C LEU A 646 -0.39 30.54 -61.61
N CYS A 647 -0.13 31.84 -61.56
CA CYS A 647 -1.00 32.86 -62.16
C CYS A 647 -0.60 33.17 -63.61
N TYR A 648 0.67 33.49 -63.87
CA TYR A 648 1.18 33.86 -65.20
C TYR A 648 1.75 32.69 -66.01
N LYS A 649 1.92 31.51 -65.38
CA LYS A 649 2.39 30.26 -66.00
C LYS A 649 3.75 30.40 -66.72
N GLY A 650 4.61 31.28 -66.23
CA GLY A 650 5.93 31.59 -66.77
C GLY A 650 5.96 32.64 -67.89
N GLU A 651 4.84 33.30 -68.22
CA GLU A 651 4.77 34.40 -69.18
C GLU A 651 4.99 35.78 -68.50
N GLU A 652 5.25 36.83 -69.29
CA GLU A 652 5.39 38.20 -68.74
C GLU A 652 4.09 38.68 -68.08
N ALA A 653 4.22 39.34 -66.92
CA ALA A 653 3.08 39.86 -66.17
C ALA A 653 2.25 40.85 -67.03
N PRO A 654 0.93 40.61 -67.20
CA PRO A 654 0.08 41.49 -68.00
C PRO A 654 0.05 42.95 -67.49
N LYS A 655 -0.06 43.92 -68.40
CA LYS A 655 -0.13 45.36 -68.05
C LYS A 655 -1.55 45.86 -67.73
N GLY A 656 -2.55 44.99 -67.89
CA GLY A 656 -3.97 45.29 -67.70
C GLY A 656 -4.52 44.66 -66.43
N CYS A 657 -5.83 44.44 -66.37
CA CYS A 657 -6.42 43.58 -65.35
C CYS A 657 -6.57 42.17 -65.92
N ILE A 658 -6.48 41.14 -65.07
CA ILE A 658 -6.72 39.74 -65.44
C ILE A 658 -7.96 39.20 -64.73
N THR A 659 -8.65 38.27 -65.38
CA THR A 659 -9.84 37.60 -64.81
C THR A 659 -9.40 36.55 -63.81
N GLN A 660 -10.02 36.56 -62.63
CA GLN A 660 -9.80 35.62 -61.54
C GLN A 660 -10.89 34.55 -61.55
N SER A 661 -10.53 33.30 -61.29
CA SER A 661 -11.47 32.19 -61.05
C SER A 661 -11.50 31.84 -59.56
N GLU A 662 -12.63 31.33 -59.07
CA GLU A 662 -12.82 30.94 -57.66
C GLU A 662 -11.81 29.88 -57.20
N ASP A 663 -11.59 28.86 -58.03
CA ASP A 663 -10.78 27.69 -57.67
C ASP A 663 -9.28 27.82 -58.06
N SER A 664 -8.84 28.98 -58.55
CA SER A 664 -7.48 29.16 -59.08
C SER A 664 -6.72 30.27 -58.38
N PHE A 665 -5.43 30.04 -58.13
CA PHE A 665 -4.54 31.06 -57.55
C PHE A 665 -4.46 32.34 -58.43
N PRO A 666 -4.54 33.56 -57.83
CA PRO A 666 -4.84 33.84 -56.43
C PRO A 666 -6.36 33.83 -56.16
N THR A 667 -6.80 32.99 -55.23
CA THR A 667 -8.20 32.94 -54.75
C THR A 667 -8.54 34.16 -53.89
N ASP A 668 -9.82 34.51 -53.75
CA ASP A 668 -10.25 35.62 -52.86
C ASP A 668 -9.87 35.37 -51.38
N GLU A 669 -9.89 34.12 -50.91
CA GLU A 669 -9.39 33.73 -49.58
C GLU A 669 -7.90 34.06 -49.43
N TRP A 670 -7.04 33.50 -50.28
CA TRP A 670 -5.60 33.81 -50.30
C TRP A 670 -5.27 35.31 -50.40
N LEU A 671 -6.05 36.09 -51.17
CA LEU A 671 -5.87 37.55 -51.24
C LEU A 671 -6.21 38.22 -49.90
N ALA A 672 -7.28 37.81 -49.23
CA ALA A 672 -7.60 38.29 -47.88
C ALA A 672 -6.46 37.97 -46.91
N ASP A 673 -5.95 36.73 -46.91
CA ASP A 673 -4.85 36.29 -46.04
C ASP A 673 -3.54 37.03 -46.33
N PHE A 674 -3.21 37.26 -47.60
CA PHE A 674 -2.05 38.07 -48.01
C PHE A 674 -2.13 39.50 -47.47
N TRP A 675 -3.30 40.14 -47.60
CA TRP A 675 -3.47 41.51 -47.10
C TRP A 675 -3.52 41.56 -45.57
N LYS A 676 -4.11 40.57 -44.88
CA LYS A 676 -4.02 40.39 -43.43
C LYS A 676 -2.56 40.27 -42.96
N LEU A 677 -1.75 39.42 -43.60
CA LEU A 677 -0.33 39.27 -43.29
C LEU A 677 0.44 40.58 -43.46
N SER A 678 0.19 41.29 -44.57
CA SER A 678 0.85 42.58 -44.87
C SER A 678 0.56 43.72 -43.88
N ASN A 679 -0.43 43.51 -43.00
CA ASN A 679 -0.87 44.45 -41.96
C ASN A 679 -0.43 44.04 -40.53
N THR A 680 0.32 42.96 -40.39
CA THR A 680 0.87 42.54 -39.09
C THR A 680 2.08 43.39 -38.68
N SER A 681 2.31 43.55 -37.38
CA SER A 681 3.49 44.28 -36.87
C SER A 681 4.84 43.61 -37.19
N GLU A 682 4.81 42.36 -37.68
CA GLU A 682 5.99 41.54 -37.97
C GLU A 682 6.45 41.67 -39.43
N MET A 683 5.57 42.12 -40.34
CA MET A 683 5.90 42.41 -41.75
C MET A 683 5.44 43.84 -42.11
N PRO A 684 6.35 44.83 -42.22
CA PRO A 684 5.95 46.22 -42.40
C PRO A 684 5.33 46.51 -43.77
N CYS A 685 4.66 47.67 -43.87
CA CYS A 685 3.93 48.22 -45.03
C CYS A 685 4.78 48.47 -46.31
N GLU A 686 5.99 47.92 -46.37
CA GLU A 686 6.88 47.84 -47.53
C GLU A 686 6.54 46.65 -48.44
N LEU A 687 5.90 45.57 -47.92
CA LEU A 687 5.68 44.31 -48.69
C LEU A 687 4.97 44.57 -50.02
N PRO A 688 3.87 45.36 -50.08
CA PRO A 688 3.24 45.68 -51.35
C PRO A 688 4.17 46.47 -52.27
N LYS A 689 4.94 47.44 -51.75
CA LYS A 689 5.82 48.31 -52.56
C LYS A 689 6.85 47.53 -53.37
N ARG A 690 7.33 46.40 -52.85
CA ARG A 690 8.29 45.52 -53.57
C ARG A 690 7.63 44.50 -54.49
N LEU A 691 6.31 44.36 -54.43
CA LEU A 691 5.47 43.59 -55.34
C LEU A 691 4.74 44.50 -56.36
N GLU A 692 5.26 45.71 -56.60
CA GLU A 692 4.76 46.59 -57.66
C GLU A 692 4.77 45.87 -59.03
N GLY A 693 3.69 46.01 -59.79
CA GLY A 693 3.44 45.29 -61.04
C GLY A 693 2.75 43.93 -60.89
N TYR A 694 2.61 43.37 -59.69
CA TYR A 694 1.90 42.10 -59.47
C TYR A 694 0.40 42.30 -59.20
N HIS A 695 -0.42 41.36 -59.68
CA HIS A 695 -1.89 41.45 -59.69
C HIS A 695 -2.53 41.17 -58.32
N LEU A 696 -2.27 42.05 -57.35
CA LEU A 696 -2.67 41.91 -55.95
C LEU A 696 -3.94 42.70 -55.56
N LEU A 697 -4.46 43.56 -56.47
CA LEU A 697 -5.61 44.42 -56.18
C LEU A 697 -6.93 43.79 -56.68
N PRO A 698 -7.83 43.32 -55.80
CA PRO A 698 -9.10 42.73 -56.20
C PRO A 698 -10.09 43.82 -56.62
N ILE A 699 -10.55 43.80 -57.87
CA ILE A 699 -11.52 44.76 -58.40
C ILE A 699 -12.81 44.08 -58.86
N SER A 700 -13.87 44.88 -59.02
CA SER A 700 -15.19 44.50 -59.55
C SER A 700 -15.12 43.57 -60.78
N GLU A 701 -16.18 42.78 -60.98
CA GLU A 701 -16.30 41.78 -62.07
C GLU A 701 -15.29 40.61 -62.02
N ARG A 702 -14.83 40.23 -60.82
CA ARG A 702 -13.80 39.18 -60.60
C ARG A 702 -12.56 39.40 -61.45
N GLN A 703 -12.08 40.65 -61.46
CA GLN A 703 -10.78 40.97 -62.01
C GLN A 703 -9.81 41.29 -60.87
N ILE A 704 -8.52 41.09 -61.13
CA ILE A 704 -7.43 41.52 -60.28
C ILE A 704 -6.50 42.43 -61.10
N ALA A 705 -5.99 43.49 -60.48
CA ALA A 705 -5.22 44.55 -61.13
C ALA A 705 -3.80 44.62 -60.54
N PRO A 706 -2.79 45.03 -61.34
CA PRO A 706 -1.43 45.18 -60.88
C PRO A 706 -1.32 46.36 -59.89
N LEU A 707 -0.53 46.16 -58.85
CA LEU A 707 -0.18 47.21 -57.90
C LEU A 707 0.73 48.26 -58.58
N SER A 708 0.52 49.56 -58.33
CA SER A 708 1.25 50.64 -58.99
C SER A 708 1.49 51.85 -58.08
N ALA A 709 2.66 52.50 -58.21
CA ALA A 709 3.02 53.73 -57.51
C ALA A 709 2.28 54.99 -58.01
N SER A 710 1.37 54.88 -58.99
CA SER A 710 0.47 55.97 -59.39
C SER A 710 -0.88 55.45 -59.92
N PRO A 711 -2.02 56.11 -59.60
CA PRO A 711 -3.16 55.36 -59.04
C PRO A 711 -4.51 55.57 -59.77
N CYS A 712 -5.50 54.70 -59.47
CA CYS A 712 -6.96 55.02 -59.41
C CYS A 712 -7.84 53.76 -59.20
N VAL A 713 -8.25 53.46 -57.95
CA VAL A 713 -9.37 52.53 -57.65
C VAL A 713 -10.09 53.01 -56.39
N ILE A 714 -11.43 52.99 -56.36
CA ILE A 714 -12.26 53.38 -55.19
C ILE A 714 -12.57 52.14 -54.33
N SER A 715 -12.56 52.25 -53.01
CA SER A 715 -12.96 51.16 -52.11
C SER A 715 -14.49 51.09 -51.96
N ASN A 716 -15.06 49.87 -51.90
CA ASN A 716 -16.51 49.70 -51.76
C ASN A 716 -17.01 50.04 -50.33
N TRP A 717 -16.12 50.08 -49.34
CA TRP A 717 -16.46 50.45 -47.96
C TRP A 717 -16.93 51.90 -47.85
N ASP A 718 -16.30 52.81 -48.59
CA ASP A 718 -16.63 54.24 -48.59
C ASP A 718 -17.99 54.56 -49.21
N ILE A 719 -18.58 53.62 -49.95
CA ILE A 719 -19.91 53.74 -50.57
C ILE A 719 -21.01 53.23 -49.62
N ARG A 720 -20.69 52.35 -48.65
CA ARG A 720 -21.68 51.76 -47.72
C ARG A 720 -22.35 52.78 -46.79
N ILE A 721 -21.75 53.97 -46.65
CA ILE A 721 -22.20 55.04 -45.75
C ILE A 721 -23.30 55.93 -46.37
N PHE A 722 -23.76 55.62 -47.58
CA PHE A 722 -24.89 56.28 -48.24
C PHE A 722 -26.10 55.34 -48.32
N GLU A 723 -27.28 55.80 -47.89
CA GLU A 723 -28.51 54.99 -47.80
C GLU A 723 -29.01 54.41 -49.15
N THR A 724 -28.42 54.81 -50.28
CA THR A 724 -28.81 54.37 -51.64
C THR A 724 -27.59 53.95 -52.47
N GLN A 725 -27.10 52.72 -52.22
CA GLN A 725 -25.89 52.18 -52.86
C GLN A 725 -25.96 52.10 -54.40
N GLU A 726 -27.11 51.75 -54.97
CA GLU A 726 -27.26 51.61 -56.44
C GLU A 726 -27.04 52.95 -57.17
N THR A 727 -27.60 54.05 -56.66
CA THR A 727 -27.45 55.37 -57.32
C THR A 727 -26.03 55.92 -57.24
N PHE A 728 -25.29 55.65 -56.16
CA PHE A 728 -23.92 56.18 -56.01
C PHE A 728 -22.89 55.35 -56.81
N SER A 729 -23.02 54.01 -56.79
CA SER A 729 -22.16 53.12 -57.59
C SER A 729 -22.35 53.32 -59.11
N THR A 730 -23.58 53.49 -59.58
CA THR A 730 -23.87 53.78 -60.99
C THR A 730 -23.27 55.12 -61.42
N VAL A 731 -23.40 56.18 -60.60
CA VAL A 731 -22.81 57.50 -60.89
C VAL A 731 -21.28 57.46 -60.92
N LEU A 732 -20.63 56.65 -60.08
CA LEU A 732 -19.16 56.46 -60.12
C LEU A 732 -18.72 55.64 -61.33
N SER A 733 -19.51 54.64 -61.75
CA SER A 733 -19.27 53.86 -62.98
C SER A 733 -19.38 54.73 -64.23
N ASP A 734 -20.43 55.57 -64.34
CA ASP A 734 -20.63 56.55 -65.42
C ASP A 734 -19.49 57.60 -65.50
N LEU A 735 -18.78 57.84 -64.39
CA LEU A 735 -17.60 58.72 -64.32
C LEU A 735 -16.27 58.01 -64.66
N GLY A 736 -16.31 56.70 -64.91
CA GLY A 736 -15.18 55.86 -65.30
C GLY A 736 -14.36 55.28 -64.15
N CYS A 737 -14.88 55.29 -62.91
CA CYS A 737 -14.16 54.79 -61.74
C CYS A 737 -14.30 53.27 -61.58
N ARG A 738 -13.18 52.59 -61.28
CA ARG A 738 -13.16 51.16 -60.93
C ARG A 738 -13.26 50.99 -59.42
N LEU A 739 -13.94 49.94 -58.98
CA LEU A 739 -14.19 49.63 -57.56
C LEU A 739 -13.39 48.40 -57.11
N LEU A 740 -12.70 48.50 -55.97
CA LEU A 740 -12.13 47.37 -55.24
C LEU A 740 -13.27 46.48 -54.72
N ARG A 741 -13.09 45.16 -54.78
CA ARG A 741 -13.96 44.23 -54.06
C ARG A 741 -13.65 44.29 -52.57
N ASP A 742 -14.68 44.06 -51.77
CA ASP A 742 -14.54 43.95 -50.33
C ASP A 742 -13.94 42.58 -50.00
N LEU A 743 -12.67 42.57 -49.58
CA LEU A 743 -12.00 41.41 -48.99
C LEU A 743 -11.56 41.75 -47.56
N ASP A 744 -11.69 40.75 -46.70
CA ASP A 744 -11.44 40.87 -45.27
C ASP A 744 -9.95 41.12 -44.97
N GLY A 745 -9.63 42.14 -44.17
CA GLY A 745 -8.26 42.49 -43.79
C GLY A 745 -7.46 43.39 -44.74
N PHE A 746 -8.11 44.07 -45.70
CA PHE A 746 -7.46 45.08 -46.56
C PHE A 746 -7.05 46.35 -45.76
N PRO A 747 -5.85 46.92 -45.96
CA PRO A 747 -5.36 48.04 -45.13
C PRO A 747 -6.16 49.36 -45.28
N GLU A 748 -6.55 49.94 -44.15
CA GLU A 748 -7.09 51.30 -44.10
C GLU A 748 -6.10 52.38 -44.59
N GLU A 749 -4.79 52.14 -44.51
CA GLU A 749 -3.79 53.12 -44.93
C GLU A 749 -3.62 53.13 -46.45
N VAL A 750 -3.82 51.99 -47.12
CA VAL A 750 -3.87 51.90 -48.58
C VAL A 750 -5.21 52.43 -49.11
N SER A 751 -6.32 52.24 -48.39
CA SER A 751 -7.57 52.95 -48.72
C SER A 751 -7.46 54.46 -48.50
N SER A 752 -6.68 54.93 -47.51
CA SER A 752 -6.52 56.36 -47.20
C SER A 752 -5.97 57.22 -48.35
N GLN A 753 -5.34 56.62 -49.37
CA GLN A 753 -4.89 57.30 -50.58
C GLN A 753 -6.03 57.44 -51.61
N TYR A 754 -7.13 58.09 -51.22
CA TYR A 754 -8.30 58.27 -52.07
C TYR A 754 -8.00 59.14 -53.29
N LEU A 755 -7.99 58.53 -54.48
CA LEU A 755 -7.86 59.26 -55.72
C LEU A 755 -9.19 59.64 -56.34
N VAL A 756 -9.44 60.94 -56.31
CA VAL A 756 -10.31 61.63 -57.26
C VAL A 756 -9.41 62.43 -58.19
N GLU A 757 -9.65 62.32 -59.49
CA GLU A 757 -9.06 63.24 -60.47
C GLU A 757 -9.49 64.67 -60.09
N LEU A 758 -8.59 65.50 -59.57
CA LEU A 758 -8.90 66.81 -58.93
C LEU A 758 -9.74 67.74 -59.82
N SER A 759 -9.70 67.54 -61.14
CA SER A 759 -10.54 68.20 -62.15
C SER A 759 -12.06 67.92 -62.03
N LYS A 760 -12.48 66.93 -61.23
CA LYS A 760 -13.87 66.49 -61.07
C LYS A 760 -14.46 66.71 -59.66
N ALA A 761 -13.65 67.15 -58.68
CA ALA A 761 -14.05 67.26 -57.28
C ALA A 761 -15.31 68.13 -57.03
N ASP A 762 -15.42 69.29 -57.71
CA ASP A 762 -16.58 70.20 -57.61
C ASP A 762 -17.91 69.53 -58.01
N LYS A 763 -17.89 68.58 -58.96
CA LYS A 763 -19.10 67.88 -59.39
C LYS A 763 -19.59 66.91 -58.31
N ILE A 764 -18.66 66.26 -57.61
CA ILE A 764 -18.98 65.36 -56.49
C ILE A 764 -19.56 66.16 -55.30
N LEU A 765 -18.96 67.30 -54.99
CA LEU A 765 -19.46 68.26 -53.98
C LEU A 765 -20.88 68.79 -54.28
N THR A 766 -21.18 69.05 -55.56
CA THR A 766 -22.50 69.53 -56.00
C THR A 766 -23.61 68.48 -55.86
N VAL A 767 -23.25 67.19 -55.84
CA VAL A 767 -24.18 66.08 -55.57
C VAL A 767 -24.38 65.91 -54.06
N LEU A 768 -23.29 65.86 -53.29
CA LEU A 768 -23.32 65.66 -51.83
C LEU A 768 -24.08 66.77 -51.08
N SER A 769 -23.94 68.03 -51.52
CA SER A 769 -24.62 69.19 -50.90
C SER A 769 -26.16 69.20 -51.07
N LYS A 770 -26.73 68.35 -51.94
CA LYS A 770 -28.18 68.31 -52.19
C LYS A 770 -28.95 67.31 -51.31
N GLN A 771 -28.28 66.43 -50.57
CA GLN A 771 -28.93 65.31 -49.86
C GLN A 771 -29.16 65.50 -48.34
N GLN A 772 -28.95 66.71 -47.78
CA GLN A 772 -29.28 67.04 -46.37
C GLN A 772 -28.82 66.01 -45.31
N VAL A 773 -27.59 65.50 -45.39
CA VAL A 773 -27.04 64.60 -44.36
C VAL A 773 -26.68 65.41 -43.10
N GLY A 774 -27.39 65.16 -42.00
CA GLY A 774 -27.18 65.83 -40.71
C GLY A 774 -26.32 65.02 -39.73
N LEU A 775 -25.42 65.72 -39.02
CA LEU A 775 -24.60 65.23 -37.90
C LEU A 775 -23.62 64.08 -38.23
N LEU A 776 -22.35 64.46 -38.41
CA LEU A 776 -21.26 63.58 -38.83
C LEU A 776 -20.54 62.92 -37.63
N ALA A 777 -20.31 61.60 -37.72
CA ALA A 777 -19.44 60.85 -36.81
C ALA A 777 -18.02 60.69 -37.39
N ASP A 778 -17.08 60.29 -36.53
CA ASP A 778 -15.62 60.35 -36.77
C ASP A 778 -15.16 59.69 -38.11
N GLY A 779 -15.75 58.56 -38.50
CA GLY A 779 -15.25 57.69 -39.57
C GLY A 779 -15.20 58.22 -41.02
N GLN A 780 -15.81 59.36 -41.37
CA GLN A 780 -15.88 59.81 -42.78
C GLN A 780 -14.65 60.63 -43.23
N ARG A 781 -13.55 59.94 -43.59
CA ARG A 781 -12.27 60.55 -44.02
C ARG A 781 -12.39 61.60 -45.13
N MET A 782 -13.18 61.36 -46.18
CA MET A 782 -13.34 62.33 -47.28
C MET A 782 -13.98 63.65 -46.82
N LEU A 783 -14.91 63.59 -45.85
CA LEU A 783 -15.55 64.77 -45.27
C LEU A 783 -14.64 65.48 -44.26
N ARG A 784 -13.76 64.78 -43.52
CA ARG A 784 -12.76 65.43 -42.65
C ARG A 784 -11.90 66.45 -43.41
N HIS A 785 -11.47 66.13 -44.64
CA HIS A 785 -10.58 67.01 -45.40
C HIS A 785 -11.30 68.23 -45.98
N LEU A 786 -12.59 68.09 -46.34
CA LEU A 786 -13.44 69.21 -46.77
C LEU A 786 -13.89 70.10 -45.61
N VAL A 787 -14.18 69.51 -44.44
CA VAL A 787 -14.59 70.22 -43.21
C VAL A 787 -13.40 70.89 -42.51
N GLY A 788 -12.16 70.42 -42.74
CA GLY A 788 -10.94 71.07 -42.25
C GLY A 788 -10.77 72.53 -42.73
N HIS A 789 -11.38 72.90 -43.86
CA HIS A 789 -11.44 74.29 -44.33
C HIS A 789 -12.52 75.16 -43.64
N LEU A 790 -13.44 74.57 -42.87
CA LEU A 790 -14.61 75.22 -42.28
C LEU A 790 -14.62 75.23 -40.73
N ASN A 791 -13.58 74.68 -40.09
CA ASN A 791 -13.26 74.88 -38.67
C ASN A 791 -14.38 74.50 -37.67
N ILE A 792 -14.96 73.31 -37.84
CA ILE A 792 -15.95 72.71 -36.93
C ILE A 792 -15.22 71.72 -35.98
N PRO A 793 -15.49 71.72 -34.65
CA PRO A 793 -14.75 70.89 -33.70
C PRO A 793 -15.07 69.39 -33.84
N PHE A 794 -14.08 68.57 -33.50
CA PHE A 794 -14.09 67.11 -33.70
C PHE A 794 -13.95 66.38 -32.35
N MET A 795 -14.50 65.17 -32.25
CA MET A 795 -14.42 64.28 -31.07
C MET A 795 -13.53 63.09 -31.44
N LYS A 796 -12.69 62.60 -30.53
CA LYS A 796 -11.77 61.49 -30.81
C LYS A 796 -12.45 60.13 -30.67
N GLU A 797 -11.95 59.10 -31.35
CA GLU A 797 -12.49 57.73 -31.28
C GLU A 797 -12.64 57.15 -29.85
N PRO A 798 -11.67 57.28 -28.90
CA PRO A 798 -11.88 56.83 -27.53
C PRO A 798 -12.96 57.63 -26.78
N GLU A 799 -13.12 58.93 -27.10
CA GLU A 799 -14.20 59.78 -26.55
C GLU A 799 -15.57 59.40 -27.15
N TYR A 800 -15.59 59.00 -28.42
CA TYR A 800 -16.76 58.42 -29.09
C TYR A 800 -17.17 57.10 -28.43
N TRP A 801 -16.25 56.14 -28.26
CA TRP A 801 -16.55 54.86 -27.61
C TRP A 801 -16.91 55.02 -26.13
N LEU A 802 -16.27 55.95 -25.41
CA LEU A 802 -16.69 56.31 -24.05
C LEU A 802 -18.13 56.84 -24.04
N LYS A 803 -18.50 57.66 -25.03
CA LYS A 803 -19.86 58.21 -25.15
C LYS A 803 -20.89 57.17 -25.61
N VAL A 804 -20.52 56.24 -26.49
CA VAL A 804 -21.40 55.13 -26.92
C VAL A 804 -21.62 54.15 -25.78
N THR A 805 -20.55 53.66 -25.12
CA THR A 805 -20.66 52.71 -24.00
C THR A 805 -21.38 53.33 -22.79
N SER A 806 -21.08 54.58 -22.44
CA SER A 806 -21.82 55.32 -21.39
C SER A 806 -23.31 55.59 -21.73
N ASN A 807 -23.72 55.37 -22.97
CA ASN A 807 -25.11 55.49 -23.41
C ASN A 807 -25.67 54.16 -23.95
N LEU A 808 -25.01 53.01 -23.73
CA LEU A 808 -25.39 51.71 -24.33
C LEU A 808 -26.87 51.37 -24.12
N GLN A 809 -27.38 51.67 -22.92
CA GLN A 809 -28.79 51.46 -22.52
C GLN A 809 -29.82 52.30 -23.31
N LYS A 810 -29.40 53.28 -24.11
CA LYS A 810 -30.28 54.11 -24.97
C LYS A 810 -30.43 53.57 -26.40
N TYR A 811 -29.60 52.62 -26.81
CA TYR A 811 -29.70 51.94 -28.09
C TYR A 811 -30.64 50.73 -27.98
N ALA A 812 -31.23 50.28 -29.09
CA ALA A 812 -32.11 49.11 -29.06
C ALA A 812 -31.32 47.85 -28.71
N LYS A 813 -31.94 46.93 -27.95
CA LYS A 813 -31.25 45.73 -27.45
C LYS A 813 -30.73 44.81 -28.55
N ASP A 814 -31.34 44.86 -29.73
CA ASP A 814 -30.94 44.07 -30.89
C ASP A 814 -29.65 44.60 -31.52
N ASP A 815 -29.31 45.89 -31.32
CA ASP A 815 -28.06 46.51 -31.78
C ASP A 815 -26.88 46.23 -30.83
N TRP A 816 -27.14 45.88 -29.56
CA TRP A 816 -26.10 45.76 -28.53
C TRP A 816 -25.03 44.75 -28.90
N ASP A 817 -25.43 43.59 -29.42
CA ASP A 817 -24.54 42.52 -29.85
C ASP A 817 -23.57 43.00 -30.94
N THR A 818 -24.04 43.84 -31.87
CA THR A 818 -23.23 44.45 -32.93
C THR A 818 -22.31 45.56 -32.41
N ILE A 819 -22.84 46.44 -31.54
CA ILE A 819 -22.08 47.54 -30.92
C ILE A 819 -20.94 46.99 -30.06
N LEU A 820 -21.19 45.93 -29.29
CA LEU A 820 -20.22 45.32 -28.39
C LEU A 820 -19.19 44.47 -29.13
N ALA A 821 -19.57 43.77 -30.21
CA ALA A 821 -18.61 43.10 -31.08
C ALA A 821 -17.61 44.10 -31.70
N ALA A 822 -18.10 45.23 -32.20
CA ALA A 822 -17.26 46.30 -32.75
C ALA A 822 -16.34 46.92 -31.68
N PHE A 823 -16.86 47.22 -30.49
CA PHE A 823 -16.08 47.73 -29.36
C PHE A 823 -15.02 46.73 -28.87
N CYS A 824 -15.35 45.44 -28.77
CA CYS A 824 -14.41 44.42 -28.30
C CYS A 824 -13.28 44.15 -29.29
N ALA A 825 -13.54 44.23 -30.60
CA ALA A 825 -12.51 44.11 -31.63
C ALA A 825 -11.40 45.17 -31.48
N GLY A 826 -11.78 46.40 -31.13
CA GLY A 826 -10.85 47.51 -30.88
C GLY A 826 -10.41 47.70 -29.42
N TYR A 827 -10.82 46.84 -28.48
CA TYR A 827 -10.69 47.10 -27.03
C TYR A 827 -9.29 47.52 -26.58
N HIS A 828 -8.26 46.83 -27.07
CA HIS A 828 -6.85 47.07 -26.77
C HIS A 828 -6.30 48.42 -27.28
N LEU A 829 -6.98 49.06 -28.23
CA LEU A 829 -6.72 50.44 -28.69
C LEU A 829 -7.45 51.43 -27.77
N HIS A 830 -8.72 51.16 -27.47
CA HIS A 830 -9.57 52.06 -26.68
C HIS A 830 -9.10 52.17 -25.22
N CYS A 831 -8.72 51.05 -24.58
CA CYS A 831 -8.41 50.99 -23.15
C CYS A 831 -7.08 51.64 -22.75
N LYS A 832 -6.31 52.21 -23.71
CA LYS A 832 -5.08 52.97 -23.43
C LYS A 832 -5.36 54.35 -22.81
N ASP A 833 -6.44 55.00 -23.26
CA ASP A 833 -6.78 56.37 -22.85
C ASP A 833 -7.87 56.43 -21.76
N PHE A 834 -8.72 55.41 -21.65
CA PHE A 834 -9.83 55.35 -20.69
C PHE A 834 -10.03 53.94 -20.11
N SER A 835 -10.31 53.82 -18.80
CA SER A 835 -10.72 52.55 -18.20
C SER A 835 -12.22 52.33 -18.43
N PHE A 836 -12.55 51.35 -19.28
CA PHE A 836 -13.93 50.98 -19.59
C PHE A 836 -14.56 50.04 -18.55
N GLU A 837 -13.78 49.46 -17.63
CA GLU A 837 -14.30 48.64 -16.53
C GLU A 837 -15.33 49.44 -15.71
N ALA A 838 -15.00 50.69 -15.36
CA ALA A 838 -15.87 51.59 -14.60
C ALA A 838 -17.17 52.01 -15.34
N VAL A 839 -17.30 51.68 -16.63
CA VAL A 839 -18.46 52.01 -17.48
C VAL A 839 -19.29 50.77 -17.81
N LEU A 840 -18.65 49.61 -18.00
CA LEU A 840 -19.28 48.40 -18.56
C LEU A 840 -19.36 47.22 -17.58
N ALA A 841 -18.54 47.15 -16.54
CA ALA A 841 -18.44 45.96 -15.68
C ALA A 841 -19.75 45.60 -14.94
N ASP A 842 -20.55 46.61 -14.62
CA ASP A 842 -21.86 46.49 -13.94
C ASP A 842 -23.06 46.64 -14.92
N VAL A 843 -22.82 46.77 -16.24
CA VAL A 843 -23.89 46.92 -17.24
C VAL A 843 -24.35 45.54 -17.73
N ALA A 844 -25.61 45.21 -17.50
CA ALA A 844 -26.17 43.91 -17.86
C ALA A 844 -26.41 43.73 -19.37
N PHE A 845 -25.36 43.40 -20.12
CA PHE A 845 -25.40 43.17 -21.57
C PHE A 845 -25.02 41.75 -22.03
N VAL A 846 -24.37 40.94 -21.18
CA VAL A 846 -23.88 39.61 -21.57
C VAL A 846 -25.05 38.64 -21.64
N ARG A 847 -25.27 38.01 -22.80
CA ARG A 847 -26.21 36.88 -22.92
C ARG A 847 -25.59 35.64 -22.29
N VAL A 848 -26.33 34.98 -21.41
CA VAL A 848 -25.83 33.86 -20.59
C VAL A 848 -26.54 32.53 -20.88
N LYS A 849 -25.86 31.43 -20.59
CA LYS A 849 -26.36 30.04 -20.66
C LYS A 849 -26.06 29.28 -19.36
N GLY A 850 -26.69 28.11 -19.19
CA GLY A 850 -26.40 27.19 -18.07
C GLY A 850 -25.15 26.33 -18.33
N PRO A 851 -24.60 25.66 -17.31
CA PRO A 851 -23.31 24.96 -17.41
C PRO A 851 -23.30 23.83 -18.46
N HIS A 852 -24.44 23.15 -18.65
CA HIS A 852 -24.58 22.02 -19.59
C HIS A 852 -25.69 22.25 -20.64
N SER A 853 -26.04 23.51 -20.93
CA SER A 853 -27.08 23.85 -21.89
C SER A 853 -26.62 24.85 -22.94
N ASP A 854 -26.93 24.58 -24.21
CA ASP A 854 -26.74 25.52 -25.32
C ASP A 854 -27.97 26.39 -25.62
N THR A 855 -29.10 26.18 -24.93
CA THR A 855 -30.20 27.16 -24.97
C THR A 855 -29.81 28.41 -24.19
N ILE A 856 -29.62 29.51 -24.93
CA ILE A 856 -29.35 30.84 -24.40
C ILE A 856 -30.54 31.28 -23.53
N GLY A 857 -30.28 31.60 -22.26
CA GLY A 857 -31.29 32.20 -21.40
C GLY A 857 -31.62 33.62 -21.88
N GLY A 858 -32.90 33.99 -21.89
CA GLY A 858 -33.33 35.34 -22.28
C GLY A 858 -32.89 36.47 -21.33
N ALA A 859 -32.15 36.14 -20.27
CA ALA A 859 -31.61 37.09 -19.29
C ALA A 859 -30.25 37.64 -19.75
N LEU A 860 -30.05 38.93 -19.54
CA LEU A 860 -28.75 39.59 -19.69
C LEU A 860 -28.12 39.75 -18.30
N ARG A 861 -26.82 39.47 -18.17
CA ARG A 861 -26.04 39.71 -16.95
C ARG A 861 -24.92 40.71 -17.20
N ALA A 862 -24.45 41.34 -16.13
CA ALA A 862 -23.26 42.19 -16.20
C ALA A 862 -22.00 41.30 -16.25
N PRO A 863 -20.89 41.72 -16.88
CA PRO A 863 -19.64 40.96 -16.91
C PRO A 863 -19.22 40.42 -15.53
N ARG A 864 -19.30 41.25 -14.48
CA ARG A 864 -19.02 40.86 -13.08
C ARG A 864 -19.96 39.82 -12.46
N SER A 865 -21.07 39.52 -13.13
CA SER A 865 -22.02 38.46 -12.72
C SER A 865 -21.97 37.27 -13.69
N THR A 866 -20.89 37.13 -14.46
CA THR A 866 -20.61 36.01 -15.34
C THR A 866 -19.33 35.29 -14.96
N VAL A 867 -19.25 34.01 -15.31
CA VAL A 867 -18.21 33.09 -14.85
C VAL A 867 -17.59 32.37 -16.05
N ASP A 868 -16.29 32.11 -15.98
CA ASP A 868 -15.58 31.36 -17.00
C ASP A 868 -16.15 29.93 -17.17
N PRO A 869 -16.43 29.47 -18.41
CA PRO A 869 -16.94 28.12 -18.66
C PRO A 869 -16.08 26.96 -18.11
N SER A 870 -14.78 27.16 -17.88
CA SER A 870 -13.91 26.16 -17.26
C SER A 870 -14.26 25.84 -15.80
N LEU A 871 -14.98 26.74 -15.11
CA LEU A 871 -15.47 26.56 -13.74
C LEU A 871 -16.87 25.93 -13.68
N SER A 872 -17.44 25.52 -14.82
CA SER A 872 -18.83 25.03 -14.94
C SER A 872 -19.19 23.86 -14.02
N CYS A 873 -18.23 22.98 -13.71
CA CYS A 873 -18.44 21.81 -12.83
C CYS A 873 -18.77 22.15 -11.36
N PHE A 874 -18.63 23.41 -10.94
CA PHE A 874 -18.96 23.87 -9.59
C PHE A 874 -20.39 24.46 -9.47
N PHE A 875 -21.17 24.45 -10.56
CA PHE A 875 -22.47 25.13 -10.69
C PHE A 875 -23.64 24.17 -10.94
N LEU A 876 -24.83 24.60 -10.52
CA LEU A 876 -26.09 23.89 -10.73
C LEU A 876 -26.65 24.13 -12.15
N HIS A 877 -27.47 23.22 -12.68
CA HIS A 877 -27.96 23.25 -14.07
C HIS A 877 -28.87 24.46 -14.33
N ASN A 878 -29.55 24.94 -13.29
CA ASN A 878 -30.41 26.11 -13.29
C ASN A 878 -29.62 27.45 -13.21
N GLU A 879 -28.30 27.42 -12.93
CA GLU A 879 -27.47 28.62 -12.83
C GLU A 879 -27.05 29.14 -14.21
N ILE A 880 -27.85 30.06 -14.74
CA ILE A 880 -27.58 30.73 -16.02
C ILE A 880 -26.59 31.89 -15.81
N VAL A 881 -25.28 31.59 -15.74
CA VAL A 881 -24.19 32.54 -15.47
C VAL A 881 -23.05 32.54 -16.50
N PHE A 882 -22.97 31.54 -17.37
CA PHE A 882 -21.85 31.40 -18.30
C PHE A 882 -22.10 32.19 -19.58
N PRO A 883 -21.09 32.86 -20.18
CA PRO A 883 -21.26 33.53 -21.47
C PRO A 883 -21.81 32.59 -22.56
N GLY A 884 -22.79 33.06 -23.33
CA GLY A 884 -23.42 32.33 -24.42
C GLY A 884 -23.41 33.09 -25.74
N SER A 885 -23.73 32.41 -26.84
CA SER A 885 -23.72 33.00 -28.19
C SER A 885 -22.36 33.65 -28.52
N ILE A 886 -22.37 34.88 -29.07
CA ILE A 886 -21.16 35.65 -29.40
C ILE A 886 -20.27 35.96 -28.19
N TYR A 887 -20.82 36.01 -26.97
CA TYR A 887 -20.05 36.34 -25.76
C TYR A 887 -19.11 35.20 -25.33
N ALA A 888 -19.36 33.98 -25.80
CA ALA A 888 -18.48 32.83 -25.62
C ALA A 888 -17.34 32.76 -26.68
N ARG A 889 -17.30 33.70 -27.63
CA ARG A 889 -16.36 33.70 -28.77
C ARG A 889 -15.46 34.92 -28.74
N ALA A 890 -14.24 34.78 -29.29
CA ALA A 890 -13.37 35.91 -29.54
C ALA A 890 -14.01 36.87 -30.56
N PRO A 891 -13.79 38.21 -30.46
CA PRO A 891 -12.93 38.90 -29.50
C PRO A 891 -13.60 39.22 -28.15
N ILE A 892 -14.89 38.88 -27.97
CA ILE A 892 -15.65 39.28 -26.77
C ILE A 892 -15.21 38.46 -25.54
N SER A 893 -15.09 37.13 -25.67
CA SER A 893 -14.69 36.26 -24.56
C SER A 893 -13.32 36.59 -23.98
N THR A 894 -12.41 37.13 -24.79
CA THR A 894 -11.07 37.60 -24.37
C THR A 894 -11.10 38.94 -23.63
N VAL A 895 -12.18 39.74 -23.76
CA VAL A 895 -12.34 41.05 -23.11
C VAL A 895 -13.13 40.95 -21.80
N LEU A 896 -14.05 39.97 -21.68
CA LEU A 896 -14.87 39.79 -20.47
C LEU A 896 -14.08 39.65 -19.15
N PRO A 897 -12.92 38.93 -19.08
CA PRO A 897 -12.06 38.94 -17.89
C PRO A 897 -11.62 40.34 -17.47
N SER A 898 -11.23 41.19 -18.43
CA SER A 898 -10.84 42.60 -18.19
C SER A 898 -12.01 43.52 -17.84
N LEU A 899 -13.25 43.03 -17.94
CA LEU A 899 -14.47 43.70 -17.47
C LEU A 899 -14.99 43.09 -16.15
N GLY A 900 -14.23 42.18 -15.53
CA GLY A 900 -14.52 41.61 -14.21
C GLY A 900 -15.25 40.27 -14.20
N MET A 901 -15.30 39.53 -15.32
CA MET A 901 -15.77 38.13 -15.33
C MET A 901 -14.92 37.27 -14.38
N GLN A 902 -15.56 36.37 -13.64
CA GLN A 902 -14.88 35.53 -12.65
C GLN A 902 -14.16 34.35 -13.33
N THR A 903 -12.82 34.35 -13.30
CA THR A 903 -11.97 33.37 -14.00
C THR A 903 -11.07 32.54 -13.07
N ALA A 904 -11.03 32.82 -11.78
CA ALA A 904 -10.08 32.22 -10.83
C ALA A 904 -10.78 31.31 -9.80
N PHE A 905 -10.14 30.20 -9.47
CA PHE A 905 -10.51 29.35 -8.33
C PHE A 905 -9.92 29.93 -7.04
N ASP A 906 -10.40 31.11 -6.63
CA ASP A 906 -9.87 31.86 -5.50
C ASP A 906 -10.69 31.69 -4.20
N ALA A 907 -10.22 32.35 -3.14
CA ALA A 907 -10.81 32.24 -1.82
C ALA A 907 -12.23 32.82 -1.71
N GLU A 908 -12.57 33.82 -2.53
CA GLU A 908 -13.91 34.40 -2.58
C GLU A 908 -14.86 33.52 -3.39
N PHE A 909 -14.40 33.00 -4.53
CA PHE A 909 -15.13 32.00 -5.33
C PHE A 909 -15.49 30.77 -4.52
N VAL A 910 -14.52 30.11 -3.86
CA VAL A 910 -14.80 28.91 -3.04
C VAL A 910 -15.78 29.24 -1.90
N ALA A 911 -15.61 30.40 -1.25
CA ALA A 911 -16.51 30.84 -0.19
C ALA A 911 -17.94 31.14 -0.68
N GLU A 912 -18.10 31.66 -1.90
CA GLU A 912 -19.39 31.85 -2.55
C GLU A 912 -20.03 30.51 -2.91
N ARG A 913 -19.33 29.64 -3.65
CA ARG A 913 -19.84 28.33 -4.08
C ARG A 913 -20.27 27.45 -2.91
N ILE A 914 -19.53 27.47 -1.80
CA ILE A 914 -19.95 26.80 -0.57
C ILE A 914 -21.30 27.32 -0.08
N ARG A 915 -21.54 28.64 -0.07
CA ARG A 915 -22.83 29.20 0.38
C ARG A 915 -23.98 28.84 -0.56
N VAL A 916 -23.76 28.92 -1.88
CA VAL A 916 -24.80 28.58 -2.88
C VAL A 916 -25.16 27.10 -2.81
N LEU A 917 -24.17 26.20 -2.83
CA LEU A 917 -24.40 24.76 -2.79
C LEU A 917 -24.97 24.26 -1.45
N THR A 918 -24.92 25.07 -0.39
CA THR A 918 -25.48 24.72 0.93
C THR A 918 -26.82 25.40 1.23
N ASP A 919 -27.30 26.30 0.36
CA ASP A 919 -28.61 26.93 0.50
C ASP A 919 -29.72 26.01 -0.04
N PRO A 920 -30.61 25.48 0.82
CA PRO A 920 -31.67 24.57 0.40
C PRO A 920 -32.76 25.25 -0.44
N SER A 921 -32.75 26.58 -0.60
CA SER A 921 -33.69 27.32 -1.45
C SER A 921 -33.22 27.49 -2.91
N LEU A 922 -31.95 27.18 -3.19
CA LEU A 922 -31.33 27.29 -4.53
C LEU A 922 -31.08 25.93 -5.20
N VAL A 923 -31.21 24.84 -4.44
CA VAL A 923 -30.90 23.47 -4.88
C VAL A 923 -32.19 22.71 -5.16
N ASP A 924 -32.56 22.64 -6.44
CA ASP A 924 -33.68 21.83 -6.92
C ASP A 924 -33.33 20.33 -7.05
N ASP A 925 -32.05 20.02 -7.29
CA ASP A 925 -31.52 18.66 -7.53
C ASP A 925 -30.40 18.34 -6.52
N ILE A 926 -30.65 17.33 -5.68
CA ILE A 926 -29.73 16.89 -4.63
C ILE A 926 -28.50 16.19 -5.21
N ASP A 927 -28.65 15.41 -6.27
CA ASP A 927 -27.55 14.63 -6.85
C ASP A 927 -26.60 15.54 -7.60
N GLN A 928 -27.12 16.51 -8.36
CA GLN A 928 -26.27 17.53 -8.95
C GLN A 928 -25.48 18.33 -7.89
N ARG A 929 -26.12 18.73 -6.78
CA ARG A 929 -25.39 19.41 -5.70
C ARG A 929 -24.25 18.53 -5.19
N ASN A 930 -24.48 17.23 -5.05
CA ASN A 930 -23.46 16.29 -4.57
C ASN A 930 -22.28 16.20 -5.55
N ASP A 931 -22.54 16.21 -6.86
CA ASP A 931 -21.50 16.22 -7.89
C ASP A 931 -20.68 17.53 -7.89
N ALA A 932 -21.34 18.68 -7.80
CA ALA A 932 -20.67 19.99 -7.72
C ALA A 932 -19.84 20.13 -6.43
N LEU A 933 -20.35 19.61 -5.29
CA LEU A 933 -19.60 19.54 -4.04
C LEU A 933 -18.40 18.57 -4.17
N LEU A 934 -18.55 17.42 -4.81
CA LEU A 934 -17.45 16.47 -5.00
C LEU A 934 -16.34 17.05 -5.91
N ALA A 935 -16.71 17.77 -6.97
CA ALA A 935 -15.75 18.53 -7.79
C ALA A 935 -15.01 19.57 -6.95
N LEU A 936 -15.75 20.34 -6.12
CA LEU A 936 -15.19 21.33 -5.21
C LEU A 936 -14.24 20.70 -4.18
N TYR A 937 -14.59 19.57 -3.58
CA TYR A 937 -13.74 18.85 -2.61
C TYR A 937 -12.41 18.43 -3.24
N LYS A 938 -12.46 17.80 -4.43
CA LYS A 938 -11.25 17.37 -5.16
C LYS A 938 -10.32 18.53 -5.49
N ARG A 939 -10.87 19.64 -6.01
CA ARG A 939 -10.07 20.83 -6.37
C ARG A 939 -9.49 21.53 -5.14
N LEU A 940 -10.30 21.68 -4.09
CA LEU A 940 -9.90 22.34 -2.84
C LEU A 940 -8.82 21.56 -2.06
N ASP A 941 -8.85 20.23 -2.09
CA ASP A 941 -7.82 19.39 -1.47
C ASP A 941 -6.50 19.41 -2.28
N ALA A 942 -6.58 19.40 -3.61
CA ALA A 942 -5.41 19.39 -4.50
C ALA A 942 -4.68 20.75 -4.61
N GLU A 943 -5.40 21.87 -4.58
CA GLU A 943 -4.84 23.22 -4.79
C GLU A 943 -4.70 24.03 -3.48
N CYS A 944 -4.85 23.38 -2.32
CA CYS A 944 -4.86 24.08 -1.04
C CYS A 944 -3.51 24.74 -0.71
N ASN A 945 -3.55 26.03 -0.41
CA ASN A 945 -2.36 26.81 -0.06
C ASN A 945 -2.72 27.97 0.89
N GLN A 946 -1.70 28.71 1.36
CA GLN A 946 -1.92 29.79 2.34
C GLN A 946 -2.70 31.00 1.80
N GLU A 947 -2.62 31.27 0.49
CA GLU A 947 -3.34 32.37 -0.16
C GLU A 947 -4.82 32.01 -0.35
N LEU A 948 -5.11 30.79 -0.79
CA LEU A 948 -6.47 30.26 -0.92
C LEU A 948 -7.18 30.21 0.45
N LEU A 949 -6.49 29.78 1.51
CA LEU A 949 -7.01 29.78 2.88
C LEU A 949 -7.00 31.19 3.52
N SER A 950 -7.70 32.13 2.90
CA SER A 950 -7.90 33.49 3.41
C SER A 950 -8.73 33.51 4.72
N PRO A 951 -8.68 34.58 5.54
CA PRO A 951 -9.46 34.66 6.78
C PRO A 951 -10.97 34.52 6.56
N SER A 952 -11.51 35.03 5.45
CA SER A 952 -12.92 34.91 5.08
C SER A 952 -13.29 33.48 4.69
N LEU A 953 -12.48 32.79 3.87
CA LEU A 953 -12.71 31.40 3.52
C LEU A 953 -12.59 30.48 4.75
N ARG A 954 -11.57 30.66 5.59
CA ARG A 954 -11.43 29.87 6.85
C ARG A 954 -12.67 29.98 7.74
N ASN A 955 -13.31 31.15 7.79
CA ASN A 955 -14.55 31.32 8.54
C ASN A 955 -15.70 30.54 7.91
N VAL A 956 -15.87 30.60 6.58
CA VAL A 956 -16.89 29.84 5.85
C VAL A 956 -16.70 28.33 6.01
N LEU A 957 -15.49 27.82 5.76
CA LEU A 957 -15.15 26.40 5.90
C LEU A 957 -15.48 25.84 7.29
N ARG A 958 -15.41 26.67 8.35
CA ARG A 958 -15.69 26.27 9.73
C ARG A 958 -17.15 26.39 10.15
N THR A 959 -17.91 27.32 9.56
CA THR A 959 -19.23 27.73 10.07
C THR A 959 -20.40 27.31 9.19
N VAL A 960 -20.18 27.09 7.89
CA VAL A 960 -21.22 26.64 6.95
C VAL A 960 -21.26 25.10 6.94
N PRO A 961 -22.43 24.45 6.87
CA PRO A 961 -22.50 23.00 6.74
C PRO A 961 -22.27 22.58 5.28
N TRP A 962 -21.02 22.38 4.88
CA TRP A 962 -20.62 22.13 3.49
C TRP A 962 -20.07 20.73 3.23
N ILE A 963 -19.84 19.93 4.26
CA ILE A 963 -19.24 18.59 4.18
C ILE A 963 -20.34 17.54 4.17
N ARG A 964 -20.42 16.72 3.11
CA ARG A 964 -21.36 15.61 3.04
C ARG A 964 -20.88 14.47 3.93
N ALA A 965 -21.64 14.18 4.97
CA ALA A 965 -21.34 13.15 5.97
C ALA A 965 -22.56 12.27 6.26
N LYS A 966 -22.32 11.08 6.82
CA LYS A 966 -23.37 10.11 7.12
C LYS A 966 -23.16 9.49 8.50
N SER A 967 -24.21 9.41 9.31
CA SER A 967 -24.22 8.58 10.52
C SER A 967 -24.49 7.11 10.18
N THR A 968 -23.93 6.19 10.97
CA THR A 968 -24.23 4.74 10.85
C THR A 968 -25.70 4.39 11.10
N THR A 969 -26.45 5.28 11.75
CA THR A 969 -27.90 5.13 12.04
C THR A 969 -28.82 5.77 11.01
N GLU A 970 -28.29 6.51 10.03
CA GLU A 970 -29.07 7.30 9.07
C GLU A 970 -29.08 6.64 7.69
N ALA A 971 -30.24 6.68 7.01
CA ALA A 971 -30.38 6.10 5.67
C ALA A 971 -29.62 6.92 4.60
N GLU A 972 -29.64 8.25 4.72
CA GLU A 972 -29.10 9.21 3.74
C GLU A 972 -27.99 10.07 4.36
N ALA A 973 -27.13 10.63 3.51
CA ALA A 973 -26.06 11.53 3.92
C ALA A 973 -26.52 12.98 3.88
N HIS A 974 -26.19 13.75 4.92
CA HIS A 974 -26.54 15.16 5.07
C HIS A 974 -25.30 16.05 5.07
N LEU A 975 -25.50 17.38 5.03
CA LEU A 975 -24.41 18.35 5.06
C LEU A 975 -24.13 18.80 6.50
N CYS A 976 -22.86 18.80 6.88
CA CYS A 976 -22.36 19.10 8.22
C CYS A 976 -21.29 20.19 8.19
N THR A 977 -21.14 20.93 9.29
CA THR A 977 -19.91 21.70 9.54
C THR A 977 -18.77 20.74 9.90
N PRO A 978 -17.50 21.14 9.79
CA PRO A 978 -16.38 20.29 10.24
C PRO A 978 -16.38 20.01 11.75
N SER A 979 -17.10 20.80 12.55
CA SER A 979 -17.30 20.55 13.98
C SER A 979 -18.41 19.54 14.29
N GLN A 980 -19.27 19.23 13.30
CA GLN A 980 -20.38 18.28 13.42
C GLN A 980 -20.03 16.89 12.87
N CYS A 981 -19.00 16.77 12.03
CA CYS A 981 -18.58 15.51 11.40
C CYS A 981 -17.06 15.30 11.49
N ARG A 982 -16.58 14.09 11.18
CA ARG A 982 -15.15 13.72 11.25
C ARG A 982 -14.73 12.85 10.05
N PRO A 983 -13.42 12.69 9.77
CA PRO A 983 -12.94 11.81 8.70
C PRO A 983 -13.39 10.35 8.86
N VAL A 984 -13.65 9.67 7.74
CA VAL A 984 -14.04 8.24 7.74
C VAL A 984 -12.99 7.31 8.36
N ALA A 985 -11.71 7.71 8.35
CA ALA A 985 -10.63 6.99 9.02
C ALA A 985 -10.86 6.81 10.54
N GLU A 986 -11.57 7.74 11.18
CA GLU A 986 -11.83 7.73 12.63
C GLU A 986 -13.08 6.93 13.03
N ARG A 987 -13.69 6.18 12.08
CA ARG A 987 -14.92 5.40 12.28
C ARG A 987 -14.91 4.53 13.54
N HIS A 988 -13.75 3.94 13.85
CA HIS A 988 -13.59 3.01 14.98
C HIS A 988 -13.60 3.74 16.33
N LEU A 989 -13.14 5.00 16.39
CA LEU A 989 -13.16 5.80 17.61
C LEU A 989 -14.56 6.35 17.90
N LEU A 990 -15.31 6.71 16.86
CA LEU A 990 -16.55 7.48 16.98
C LEU A 990 -17.84 6.65 16.81
N GLY A 991 -17.80 5.54 16.06
CA GLY A 991 -18.98 4.69 15.82
C GLY A 991 -20.17 5.48 15.26
N SER A 992 -21.24 5.59 16.03
CA SER A 992 -22.46 6.36 15.70
C SER A 992 -22.53 7.77 16.31
N GLN A 993 -21.47 8.22 17.00
CA GLN A 993 -21.53 9.43 17.85
C GLN A 993 -21.35 10.76 17.09
N LEU A 994 -20.80 10.71 15.89
CA LEU A 994 -20.70 11.81 14.93
C LEU A 994 -20.82 11.24 13.50
N PRO A 995 -21.50 11.94 12.57
CA PRO A 995 -21.44 11.64 11.14
C PRO A 995 -20.01 11.60 10.60
N LEU A 996 -19.75 10.67 9.68
CA LEU A 996 -18.45 10.51 9.02
C LEU A 996 -18.48 11.10 7.61
N SER A 997 -17.46 11.87 7.25
CA SER A 997 -17.32 12.45 5.91
C SER A 997 -17.30 11.38 4.82
N MET A 998 -18.07 11.60 3.76
CA MET A 998 -18.06 10.73 2.57
C MET A 998 -16.83 10.94 1.68
N PHE A 999 -16.07 12.03 1.89
CA PHE A 999 -14.84 12.33 1.17
C PHE A 999 -13.65 12.37 2.13
N SER A 1000 -12.53 11.77 1.71
CA SER A 1000 -11.27 11.74 2.44
C SER A 1000 -10.37 12.89 1.96
N PHE A 1001 -10.28 13.95 2.74
CA PHE A 1001 -9.34 15.05 2.50
C PHE A 1001 -7.94 14.65 2.96
N THR A 1002 -6.93 15.05 2.19
CA THR A 1002 -5.52 14.71 2.40
C THR A 1002 -4.66 15.92 2.75
N ASP A 1003 -5.05 17.15 2.37
CA ASP A 1003 -4.22 18.32 2.63
C ASP A 1003 -4.15 18.69 4.12
N THR A 1004 -2.92 18.82 4.61
CA THR A 1004 -2.63 19.10 6.02
C THR A 1004 -3.07 20.51 6.46
N ALA A 1005 -3.05 21.51 5.57
CA ALA A 1005 -3.45 22.87 5.90
C ALA A 1005 -4.99 22.99 6.00
N LEU A 1006 -5.71 22.30 5.13
CA LEU A 1006 -7.17 22.17 5.11
C LEU A 1006 -7.66 21.36 6.31
N LEU A 1007 -7.06 20.20 6.61
CA LEU A 1007 -7.35 19.40 7.81
C LEU A 1007 -7.14 20.21 9.10
N LYS A 1008 -6.06 21.01 9.17
CA LYS A 1008 -5.79 21.94 10.27
C LYS A 1008 -6.76 23.12 10.30
N CYS A 1009 -7.23 23.59 9.15
CA CYS A 1009 -8.29 24.61 9.08
C CYS A 1009 -9.59 24.07 9.68
N MET A 1010 -10.01 22.88 9.27
CA MET A 1010 -11.24 22.19 9.70
C MET A 1010 -11.21 21.74 11.18
N GLY A 1011 -10.05 21.70 11.83
CA GLY A 1011 -9.91 21.18 13.20
C GLY A 1011 -9.88 19.65 13.24
N TRP A 1012 -9.53 19.01 12.13
CA TRP A 1012 -9.41 17.55 12.00
C TRP A 1012 -7.98 17.06 12.23
N SER A 1013 -6.99 17.96 12.24
CA SER A 1013 -5.62 17.64 12.66
C SER A 1013 -5.47 17.41 14.19
N SER A 1014 -6.49 17.73 14.98
CA SER A 1014 -6.55 17.41 16.41
C SER A 1014 -7.36 16.14 16.65
N PRO A 1015 -7.03 15.33 17.66
CA PRO A 1015 -7.74 14.09 17.98
C PRO A 1015 -9.26 14.32 18.19
N PRO A 1016 -10.11 13.29 17.99
CA PRO A 1016 -11.54 13.38 18.25
C PRO A 1016 -11.88 13.87 19.67
N PRO A 1017 -13.05 14.47 19.90
CA PRO A 1017 -13.49 14.87 21.25
C PRO A 1017 -13.64 13.66 22.18
N LEU A 1018 -12.95 13.68 23.33
CA LEU A 1018 -12.95 12.60 24.32
C LEU A 1018 -14.35 12.15 24.73
N ASN A 1019 -15.26 13.10 24.97
CA ASN A 1019 -16.64 12.79 25.35
C ASN A 1019 -17.41 12.00 24.28
N LYS A 1020 -17.05 12.13 23.00
CA LYS A 1020 -17.64 11.38 21.89
C LYS A 1020 -17.04 9.98 21.77
N VAL A 1021 -15.72 9.84 21.95
CA VAL A 1021 -15.06 8.51 21.99
C VAL A 1021 -15.56 7.70 23.20
N LEU A 1022 -15.69 8.34 24.36
CA LEU A 1022 -16.29 7.71 25.54
C LEU A 1022 -17.75 7.33 25.31
N ALA A 1023 -18.58 8.19 24.71
CA ALA A 1023 -19.97 7.84 24.40
C ALA A 1023 -20.08 6.62 23.44
N ASN A 1024 -19.13 6.46 22.52
CA ASN A 1024 -19.04 5.27 21.66
C ASN A 1024 -18.73 4.01 22.47
N LEU A 1025 -17.68 4.06 23.31
CA LEU A 1025 -17.32 2.96 24.21
C LEU A 1025 -18.48 2.58 25.15
N LEU A 1026 -19.18 3.56 25.72
CA LEU A 1026 -20.34 3.32 26.57
C LEU A 1026 -21.51 2.67 25.81
N SER A 1027 -21.73 3.03 24.54
CA SER A 1027 -22.75 2.39 23.71
C SER A 1027 -22.41 0.93 23.41
N ILE A 1028 -21.13 0.61 23.17
CA ILE A 1028 -20.66 -0.78 23.01
C ILE A 1028 -20.89 -1.57 24.31
N ILE A 1029 -20.55 -0.99 25.47
CA ILE A 1029 -20.79 -1.60 26.79
C ILE A 1029 -22.28 -1.90 27.03
N GLU A 1030 -23.18 -0.97 26.67
CA GLU A 1030 -24.63 -1.16 26.78
C GLU A 1030 -25.19 -2.21 25.81
N GLN A 1031 -24.66 -2.29 24.58
CA GLN A 1031 -25.04 -3.33 23.61
C GLN A 1031 -24.66 -4.73 24.11
N VAL A 1032 -23.42 -4.90 24.61
CA VAL A 1032 -22.95 -6.15 25.22
C VAL A 1032 -23.78 -6.50 26.46
N SER A 1033 -24.02 -5.54 27.34
CA SER A 1033 -24.76 -5.75 28.60
C SER A 1033 -26.25 -6.06 28.40
N SER A 1034 -26.84 -5.65 27.27
CA SER A 1034 -28.27 -5.85 26.99
C SER A 1034 -28.60 -7.12 26.21
N GLY A 1035 -27.60 -7.93 25.83
CA GLY A 1035 -27.78 -9.24 25.20
C GLY A 1035 -28.43 -9.22 23.81
N LYS A 1036 -28.57 -8.05 23.19
CA LYS A 1036 -29.20 -7.89 21.87
C LYS A 1036 -28.23 -8.22 20.73
N SER A 1037 -27.83 -9.48 20.63
CA SER A 1037 -27.22 -10.02 19.41
C SER A 1037 -28.31 -10.31 18.39
N THR A 1038 -28.38 -9.49 17.34
CA THR A 1038 -29.08 -9.80 16.10
C THR A 1038 -28.05 -10.37 15.12
N ASP A 1039 -28.09 -11.69 14.92
CA ASP A 1039 -27.28 -12.53 14.00
C ASP A 1039 -26.15 -13.40 14.58
N GLY A 1040 -26.16 -13.71 15.89
CA GLY A 1040 -25.45 -14.89 16.42
C GLY A 1040 -23.92 -14.91 16.29
N ARG A 1041 -23.30 -13.77 16.00
CA ARG A 1041 -21.85 -13.58 16.09
C ARG A 1041 -21.43 -13.28 17.55
N PRO A 1042 -20.21 -13.66 17.98
CA PRO A 1042 -19.69 -13.33 19.31
C PRO A 1042 -19.59 -11.82 19.54
N ALA A 1043 -19.48 -11.44 20.81
CA ALA A 1043 -19.49 -10.06 21.26
C ALA A 1043 -18.22 -9.28 20.86
N VAL A 1044 -18.41 -7.97 20.61
CA VAL A 1044 -17.37 -6.93 20.43
C VAL A 1044 -16.44 -7.14 19.22
N ASP A 1045 -16.30 -6.09 18.40
CA ASP A 1045 -15.16 -6.00 17.47
C ASP A 1045 -13.93 -5.53 18.25
N ASP A 1046 -13.02 -6.46 18.55
CA ASP A 1046 -11.77 -6.20 19.29
C ASP A 1046 -10.96 -5.05 18.66
N ILE A 1047 -11.02 -4.87 17.33
CA ILE A 1047 -10.32 -3.80 16.60
C ILE A 1047 -10.85 -2.42 17.03
N VAL A 1048 -12.16 -2.30 17.23
CA VAL A 1048 -12.81 -1.06 17.68
C VAL A 1048 -12.38 -0.71 19.09
N ILE A 1049 -12.37 -1.67 20.02
CA ILE A 1049 -11.96 -1.41 21.40
C ILE A 1049 -10.46 -1.14 21.52
N LEU A 1050 -9.60 -1.86 20.78
CA LEU A 1050 -8.16 -1.58 20.75
C LEU A 1050 -7.87 -0.17 20.21
N ALA A 1051 -8.56 0.27 19.16
CA ALA A 1051 -8.43 1.65 18.66
C ALA A 1051 -8.81 2.68 19.75
N ILE A 1052 -9.90 2.44 20.49
CA ILE A 1052 -10.32 3.30 21.61
C ILE A 1052 -9.28 3.28 22.75
N TYR A 1053 -8.70 2.14 23.09
CA TYR A 1053 -7.64 2.07 24.12
C TYR A 1053 -6.38 2.83 23.71
N HIS A 1054 -5.93 2.71 22.46
CA HIS A 1054 -4.82 3.50 21.94
C HIS A 1054 -5.09 5.00 22.08
N TYR A 1055 -6.26 5.45 21.65
CA TYR A 1055 -6.68 6.85 21.83
C TYR A 1055 -6.69 7.28 23.31
N LEU A 1056 -7.25 6.46 24.21
CA LEU A 1056 -7.33 6.79 25.64
C LEU A 1056 -5.96 6.80 26.30
N LEU A 1057 -5.04 5.91 25.90
CA LEU A 1057 -3.66 5.87 26.38
C LEU A 1057 -2.93 7.18 26.07
N ASP A 1058 -3.10 7.73 24.87
CA ASP A 1058 -2.53 9.03 24.49
C ASP A 1058 -3.10 10.19 25.33
N GLN A 1059 -4.35 10.07 25.81
CA GLN A 1059 -4.97 11.07 26.70
C GLN A 1059 -4.55 10.93 28.19
N VAL A 1060 -3.88 9.84 28.60
CA VAL A 1060 -3.53 9.59 30.03
C VAL A 1060 -2.65 10.70 30.64
N SER A 1061 -1.87 11.40 29.81
CA SER A 1061 -0.99 12.48 30.27
C SER A 1061 -1.72 13.80 30.60
N ASP A 1062 -2.98 13.96 30.16
CA ASP A 1062 -3.82 15.10 30.53
C ASP A 1062 -4.67 14.75 31.76
N LEU A 1063 -4.51 15.53 32.83
CA LEU A 1063 -5.21 15.33 34.09
C LEU A 1063 -6.73 15.53 33.98
N GLU A 1064 -7.20 16.49 33.18
CA GLU A 1064 -8.64 16.73 33.00
C GLU A 1064 -9.26 15.59 32.17
N ALA A 1065 -8.59 15.17 31.10
CA ALA A 1065 -8.99 14.02 30.29
C ALA A 1065 -9.03 12.71 31.10
N LEU A 1066 -8.00 12.45 31.92
CA LEU A 1066 -7.93 11.29 32.79
C LEU A 1066 -9.04 11.29 33.86
N LEU A 1067 -9.34 12.44 34.47
CA LEU A 1067 -10.43 12.57 35.44
C LEU A 1067 -11.80 12.37 34.79
N ALA A 1068 -12.03 12.91 33.59
CA ALA A 1068 -13.27 12.70 32.84
C ALA A 1068 -13.45 11.23 32.42
N THR A 1069 -12.38 10.59 31.94
CA THR A 1069 -12.35 9.16 31.58
C THR A 1069 -12.66 8.28 32.78
N LYS A 1070 -12.04 8.56 33.95
CA LYS A 1070 -12.33 7.88 35.21
C LYS A 1070 -13.79 8.02 35.62
N ALA A 1071 -14.34 9.24 35.60
CA ALA A 1071 -15.73 9.48 35.97
C ALA A 1071 -16.72 8.77 35.02
N ALA A 1072 -16.42 8.70 33.72
CA ALA A 1072 -17.26 8.02 32.74
C ALA A 1072 -17.27 6.49 32.88
N LEU A 1073 -16.10 5.89 33.17
CA LEU A 1073 -15.90 4.44 33.20
C LEU A 1073 -15.95 3.82 34.61
N GLN A 1074 -16.13 4.63 35.66
CA GLN A 1074 -16.23 4.18 37.04
C GLN A 1074 -17.31 3.09 37.21
N SER A 1075 -16.91 1.93 37.73
CA SER A 1075 -17.78 0.77 37.97
C SER A 1075 -18.49 0.19 36.74
N ARG A 1076 -18.02 0.50 35.52
CA ARG A 1076 -18.54 -0.06 34.27
C ARG A 1076 -17.63 -1.18 33.75
N PRO A 1077 -18.16 -2.24 33.13
CA PRO A 1077 -17.34 -3.25 32.48
C PRO A 1077 -16.79 -2.70 31.17
N TRP A 1078 -15.53 -2.27 31.15
CA TRP A 1078 -14.89 -1.64 29.98
C TRP A 1078 -13.57 -2.30 29.57
N ILE A 1079 -13.02 -3.20 30.38
CA ILE A 1079 -11.76 -3.92 30.12
C ILE A 1079 -12.07 -5.23 29.40
N LEU A 1080 -11.51 -5.39 28.22
CA LEU A 1080 -11.73 -6.53 27.33
C LEU A 1080 -10.77 -7.67 27.68
N ILE A 1081 -11.32 -8.82 28.04
CA ILE A 1081 -10.59 -10.07 28.30
C ILE A 1081 -11.37 -11.19 27.61
N ASN A 1082 -10.73 -11.94 26.70
CA ASN A 1082 -11.33 -13.07 25.98
C ASN A 1082 -12.73 -12.77 25.37
N GLY A 1083 -12.85 -11.65 24.64
CA GLY A 1083 -14.11 -11.21 24.02
C GLY A 1083 -15.21 -10.73 24.99
N THR A 1084 -14.92 -10.65 26.28
CA THR A 1084 -15.87 -10.23 27.33
C THR A 1084 -15.38 -8.97 28.03
N LEU A 1085 -16.32 -8.09 28.43
CA LEU A 1085 -16.00 -6.84 29.12
C LEU A 1085 -16.13 -6.98 30.64
N HIS A 1086 -15.13 -6.48 31.36
CA HIS A 1086 -14.98 -6.59 32.81
C HIS A 1086 -14.68 -5.23 33.45
N SER A 1087 -15.09 -5.06 34.70
CA SER A 1087 -14.90 -3.81 35.45
C SER A 1087 -13.55 -3.81 36.18
N ALA A 1088 -12.94 -2.63 36.31
CA ALA A 1088 -11.58 -2.46 36.83
C ALA A 1088 -11.36 -2.95 38.28
N ASP A 1089 -12.43 -3.12 39.05
CA ASP A 1089 -12.42 -3.68 40.40
C ASP A 1089 -12.27 -5.20 40.44
N ARG A 1090 -12.51 -5.92 39.34
CA ARG A 1090 -12.46 -7.39 39.24
C ARG A 1090 -11.22 -7.91 38.49
N VAL A 1091 -10.26 -7.03 38.24
CA VAL A 1091 -9.16 -7.25 37.28
C VAL A 1091 -7.82 -6.75 37.85
N ALA A 1092 -6.73 -7.49 37.61
CA ALA A 1092 -5.36 -7.07 37.91
C ALA A 1092 -4.37 -7.42 36.78
N LEU A 1093 -3.21 -6.76 36.73
CA LEU A 1093 -2.15 -7.08 35.77
C LEU A 1093 -1.38 -8.37 36.12
N LYS A 1094 -1.15 -8.61 37.41
CA LYS A 1094 -0.39 -9.75 37.93
C LYS A 1094 -1.18 -10.46 39.02
N MET A 1095 -1.33 -11.77 38.88
CA MET A 1095 -1.91 -12.65 39.89
C MET A 1095 -0.92 -13.77 40.24
N THR A 1096 -0.90 -14.15 41.51
CA THR A 1096 -0.06 -15.22 42.09
C THR A 1096 -0.66 -16.61 41.91
N CYS A 1097 -1.96 -16.68 41.65
CA CYS A 1097 -2.74 -17.88 41.38
C CYS A 1097 -3.97 -17.50 40.54
N ASP A 1098 -4.55 -18.45 39.82
CA ASP A 1098 -5.82 -18.21 39.11
C ASP A 1098 -6.97 -18.11 40.12
N LEU A 1099 -7.75 -17.04 40.01
CA LEU A 1099 -8.92 -16.73 40.84
C LEU A 1099 -10.21 -16.62 40.00
N SER A 1100 -10.18 -17.11 38.76
CA SER A 1100 -11.34 -17.17 37.88
C SER A 1100 -12.44 -18.05 38.52
N PRO A 1101 -13.74 -17.68 38.40
CA PRO A 1101 -14.31 -16.52 37.72
C PRO A 1101 -14.48 -15.28 38.64
N HIS A 1102 -13.88 -15.30 39.84
CA HIS A 1102 -14.05 -14.24 40.84
C HIS A 1102 -13.20 -13.00 40.53
N PHE A 1103 -11.95 -13.20 40.14
CA PHE A 1103 -10.98 -12.16 39.77
C PHE A 1103 -10.20 -12.59 38.52
N LEU A 1104 -9.90 -11.67 37.60
CA LEU A 1104 -9.28 -11.99 36.31
C LEU A 1104 -7.93 -11.27 36.12
N GLN A 1105 -7.01 -11.91 35.40
CA GLN A 1105 -5.73 -11.32 35.04
C GLN A 1105 -5.76 -10.74 33.61
N ILE A 1106 -5.22 -9.54 33.41
CA ILE A 1106 -4.93 -9.01 32.07
C ILE A 1106 -3.64 -9.63 31.54
N THR A 1107 -3.63 -10.09 30.30
CA THR A 1107 -2.40 -10.47 29.59
C THR A 1107 -1.49 -9.23 29.44
N PRO A 1108 -0.19 -9.30 29.78
CA PRO A 1108 0.72 -8.15 29.68
C PRO A 1108 0.70 -7.49 28.29
N SER A 1109 0.55 -6.16 28.26
CA SER A 1109 0.20 -5.44 27.03
C SER A 1109 0.84 -4.05 26.95
N LYS A 1110 0.77 -3.43 25.76
CA LYS A 1110 1.13 -2.00 25.62
C LYS A 1110 0.13 -1.05 26.32
N MET A 1111 -1.00 -1.56 26.82
CA MET A 1111 -2.06 -0.80 27.49
C MET A 1111 -1.94 -0.77 29.02
N ASP A 1112 -0.96 -1.46 29.59
CA ASP A 1112 -0.79 -1.59 31.05
C ASP A 1112 -0.72 -0.23 31.76
N ASN A 1113 -0.11 0.77 31.12
CA ASN A 1113 -0.07 2.16 31.62
C ASN A 1113 -1.46 2.82 31.68
N LEU A 1114 -2.33 2.59 30.67
CA LEU A 1114 -3.72 3.07 30.69
C LEU A 1114 -4.49 2.37 31.80
N PHE A 1115 -4.36 1.04 31.92
CA PHE A 1115 -5.05 0.26 32.95
C PHE A 1115 -4.65 0.72 34.37
N LEU A 1116 -3.35 0.86 34.65
CA LEU A 1116 -2.85 1.40 35.93
C LEU A 1116 -3.33 2.82 36.18
N ALA A 1117 -3.23 3.71 35.19
CA ALA A 1117 -3.70 5.09 35.32
C ALA A 1117 -5.20 5.14 35.62
N MET A 1118 -6.00 4.24 35.03
CA MET A 1118 -7.44 4.11 35.24
C MET A 1118 -7.85 3.41 36.55
N GLY A 1119 -6.90 2.90 37.33
CA GLY A 1119 -7.14 2.30 38.65
C GLY A 1119 -7.24 0.78 38.67
N VAL A 1120 -6.91 0.10 37.56
CA VAL A 1120 -6.62 -1.35 37.59
C VAL A 1120 -5.42 -1.58 38.48
N ARG A 1121 -5.47 -2.65 39.28
CA ARG A 1121 -4.46 -2.93 40.29
C ARG A 1121 -3.30 -3.70 39.64
N GLU A 1122 -2.06 -3.37 39.98
CA GLU A 1122 -0.92 -4.17 39.52
C GLU A 1122 -0.98 -5.59 40.10
N HIS A 1123 -1.38 -5.69 41.38
CA HIS A 1123 -1.52 -6.94 42.13
C HIS A 1123 -2.86 -6.95 42.91
N VAL A 1124 -3.41 -8.14 43.14
CA VAL A 1124 -4.62 -8.35 43.98
C VAL A 1124 -4.34 -7.98 45.44
N ARG A 1125 -5.28 -7.34 46.13
CA ARG A 1125 -5.10 -6.98 47.55
C ARG A 1125 -5.62 -8.07 48.47
N GLN A 1126 -5.05 -8.13 49.68
CA GLN A 1126 -5.52 -9.04 50.73
C GLN A 1126 -7.01 -8.85 51.07
N GLU A 1127 -7.52 -7.61 51.02
CA GLU A 1127 -8.94 -7.29 51.22
C GLU A 1127 -9.85 -8.00 50.19
N ASP A 1128 -9.40 -8.11 48.93
CA ASP A 1128 -10.16 -8.77 47.87
C ASP A 1128 -10.22 -10.28 48.11
N LEU A 1129 -9.08 -10.88 48.46
CA LEU A 1129 -8.95 -12.30 48.80
C LEU A 1129 -9.81 -12.66 50.03
N GLN A 1130 -9.81 -11.81 51.05
CA GLN A 1130 -10.70 -11.93 52.21
C GLN A 1130 -12.18 -11.81 51.84
N GLY A 1131 -12.53 -10.90 50.92
CA GLY A 1131 -13.89 -10.78 50.38
C GLY A 1131 -14.35 -12.03 49.62
N ILE A 1132 -13.46 -12.68 48.86
CA ILE A 1132 -13.77 -13.95 48.19
C ILE A 1132 -13.99 -15.06 49.24
N ILE A 1133 -13.12 -15.21 50.25
CA ILE A 1133 -13.33 -16.18 51.34
C ILE A 1133 -14.65 -15.91 52.08
N GLY A 1134 -15.00 -14.63 52.35
CA GLY A 1134 -16.28 -14.25 52.93
C GLY A 1134 -17.50 -14.55 52.03
N THR A 1135 -17.32 -14.49 50.71
CA THR A 1135 -18.35 -14.85 49.72
C THR A 1135 -18.51 -16.36 49.59
N VAL A 1136 -17.45 -17.14 49.79
CA VAL A 1136 -17.54 -18.60 49.97
C VAL A 1136 -18.26 -18.91 51.28
N ALA A 1137 -17.88 -18.27 52.38
CA ALA A 1137 -18.49 -18.46 53.70
C ALA A 1137 -20.00 -18.20 53.71
N SER A 1138 -20.49 -17.17 53.00
CA SER A 1138 -21.92 -16.83 52.97
C SER A 1138 -22.80 -17.82 52.18
N LYS A 1139 -22.21 -18.77 51.44
CA LYS A 1139 -22.94 -19.90 50.82
C LYS A 1139 -23.36 -20.97 51.84
N TYR A 1140 -22.67 -21.04 52.98
CA TYR A 1140 -22.77 -22.12 53.97
C TYR A 1140 -23.28 -21.57 55.32
N SER A 1141 -23.96 -22.40 56.09
CA SER A 1141 -24.26 -22.08 57.50
C SER A 1141 -23.03 -22.31 58.40
N GLU A 1142 -22.94 -21.66 59.57
CA GLU A 1142 -21.72 -21.67 60.42
C GLU A 1142 -21.21 -23.06 60.84
N ASP A 1143 -22.09 -24.07 60.84
CA ASP A 1143 -21.79 -25.44 61.22
C ASP A 1143 -21.82 -26.43 60.05
N GLU A 1144 -21.79 -25.93 58.82
CA GLU A 1144 -21.81 -26.70 57.59
C GLU A 1144 -20.41 -26.81 56.98
N SER A 1145 -20.08 -27.98 56.44
CA SER A 1145 -18.80 -28.26 55.79
C SER A 1145 -18.79 -27.75 54.35
N LEU A 1146 -17.74 -27.04 53.97
CA LEU A 1146 -17.51 -26.60 52.59
C LEU A 1146 -17.36 -27.80 51.64
N SER A 1147 -17.76 -27.62 50.38
CA SER A 1147 -17.45 -28.57 49.29
C SER A 1147 -15.93 -28.68 49.06
N ASP A 1148 -15.43 -29.82 48.57
CA ASP A 1148 -13.99 -29.99 48.30
C ASP A 1148 -13.42 -28.93 47.35
N ALA A 1149 -14.21 -28.45 46.38
CA ALA A 1149 -13.81 -27.38 45.46
C ALA A 1149 -13.70 -26.00 46.16
N ASP A 1150 -14.65 -25.66 47.04
CA ASP A 1150 -14.56 -24.43 47.85
C ASP A 1150 -13.43 -24.53 48.90
N VAL A 1151 -13.16 -25.73 49.44
CA VAL A 1151 -12.01 -26.01 50.32
C VAL A 1151 -10.70 -25.73 49.59
N GLU A 1152 -10.51 -26.28 48.39
CA GLU A 1152 -9.29 -26.07 47.59
C GLU A 1152 -9.09 -24.59 47.22
N LEU A 1153 -10.18 -23.89 46.86
CA LEU A 1153 -10.16 -22.45 46.61
C LEU A 1153 -9.75 -21.66 47.86
N VAL A 1154 -10.32 -21.96 49.04
CA VAL A 1154 -9.95 -21.30 50.29
C VAL A 1154 -8.48 -21.53 50.67
N VAL A 1155 -7.95 -22.75 50.48
CA VAL A 1155 -6.53 -23.04 50.76
C VAL A 1155 -5.62 -22.20 49.86
N LYS A 1156 -5.89 -22.15 48.54
CA LYS A 1156 -5.14 -21.31 47.58
C LYS A 1156 -5.22 -19.82 47.93
N LEU A 1157 -6.39 -19.34 48.36
CA LEU A 1157 -6.58 -17.95 48.80
C LEU A 1157 -5.76 -17.64 50.06
N LEU A 1158 -5.76 -18.54 51.06
CA LEU A 1158 -4.97 -18.39 52.29
C LEU A 1158 -3.46 -18.43 52.03
N GLU A 1159 -3.01 -19.32 51.14
CA GLU A 1159 -1.63 -19.37 50.64
C GLU A 1159 -1.24 -18.07 49.93
N SER A 1160 -2.10 -17.52 49.08
CA SER A 1160 -1.84 -16.25 48.40
C SER A 1160 -1.82 -15.05 49.36
N ILE A 1161 -2.61 -15.07 50.44
CA ILE A 1161 -2.54 -14.06 51.51
C ILE A 1161 -1.22 -14.17 52.27
N ALA A 1162 -0.80 -15.39 52.63
CA ALA A 1162 0.42 -15.66 53.39
C ALA A 1162 1.73 -15.34 52.62
N ASN A 1163 1.71 -15.55 51.30
CA ASN A 1163 2.83 -15.26 50.39
C ASN A 1163 2.86 -13.81 49.88
N GLY A 1164 1.86 -13.00 50.21
CA GLY A 1164 1.78 -11.60 49.78
C GLY A 1164 2.96 -10.74 50.31
N PRO A 1165 3.41 -9.71 49.55
CA PRO A 1165 4.57 -8.90 49.92
C PRO A 1165 4.39 -8.08 51.20
N SER A 1166 3.16 -7.94 51.70
CA SER A 1166 2.82 -7.16 52.90
C SER A 1166 1.53 -7.65 53.57
N PHE A 1167 1.53 -8.87 54.11
CA PHE A 1167 0.42 -9.39 54.93
C PHE A 1167 0.09 -8.44 56.11
N GLN A 1168 -1.17 -8.04 56.22
CA GLN A 1168 -1.73 -7.30 57.35
C GLN A 1168 -2.62 -8.22 58.18
N TRP A 1169 -2.26 -8.47 59.43
CA TRP A 1169 -3.07 -9.32 60.30
C TRP A 1169 -4.44 -8.69 60.58
N SER A 1170 -5.51 -9.49 60.44
CA SER A 1170 -6.88 -9.07 60.71
C SER A 1170 -7.60 -10.14 61.54
N PRO A 1171 -8.27 -9.79 62.65
CA PRO A 1171 -8.98 -10.75 63.50
C PRO A 1171 -10.22 -11.34 62.83
N GLU A 1172 -10.68 -10.72 61.73
CA GLU A 1172 -11.85 -11.12 60.95
C GLU A 1172 -11.51 -12.07 59.79
N LEU A 1173 -10.22 -12.35 59.54
CA LEU A 1173 -9.80 -13.32 58.52
C LEU A 1173 -10.37 -14.71 58.87
N LEU A 1174 -11.10 -15.31 57.94
CA LEU A 1174 -11.62 -16.67 58.06
C LEU A 1174 -10.56 -17.69 57.62
N VAL A 1175 -10.40 -18.75 58.40
CA VAL A 1175 -9.46 -19.84 58.19
C VAL A 1175 -10.20 -21.18 58.21
N LEU A 1176 -9.74 -22.14 57.42
CA LEU A 1176 -10.30 -23.48 57.32
C LEU A 1176 -9.94 -24.34 58.54
N THR A 1177 -10.93 -25.01 59.14
CA THR A 1177 -10.76 -25.93 60.28
C THR A 1177 -10.65 -27.38 59.87
N GLU A 1178 -10.22 -28.26 60.78
CA GLU A 1178 -10.11 -29.73 60.60
C GLU A 1178 -11.43 -30.43 60.17
N HIS A 1179 -12.57 -29.75 60.27
CA HIS A 1179 -13.89 -30.24 59.83
C HIS A 1179 -14.39 -29.56 58.53
N SER A 1180 -13.47 -28.97 57.75
CA SER A 1180 -13.76 -28.22 56.52
C SER A 1180 -14.77 -27.08 56.72
N ARG A 1181 -14.73 -26.40 57.87
CA ARG A 1181 -15.56 -25.21 58.17
C ARG A 1181 -14.70 -23.94 58.20
N LEU A 1182 -15.32 -22.78 58.04
CA LEU A 1182 -14.64 -21.49 58.19
C LEU A 1182 -14.89 -20.91 59.58
N ARG A 1183 -13.81 -20.56 60.30
CA ARG A 1183 -13.85 -19.85 61.58
C ARG A 1183 -12.86 -18.69 61.56
N LYS A 1184 -13.07 -17.67 62.41
CA LYS A 1184 -12.15 -16.52 62.54
C LYS A 1184 -10.78 -16.98 63.02
N ILE A 1185 -9.72 -16.39 62.48
CA ILE A 1185 -8.32 -16.70 62.80
C ILE A 1185 -7.98 -16.60 64.30
N THR A 1186 -8.72 -15.78 65.05
CA THR A 1186 -8.57 -15.64 66.51
C THR A 1186 -9.16 -16.79 67.33
N GLY A 1187 -10.06 -17.58 66.74
CA GLY A 1187 -10.75 -18.70 67.39
C GLY A 1187 -10.20 -20.08 67.04
N VAL A 1188 -9.06 -20.15 66.32
CA VAL A 1188 -8.44 -21.40 65.87
C VAL A 1188 -6.97 -21.49 66.30
N VAL A 1189 -6.49 -22.72 66.44
CA VAL A 1189 -5.10 -23.05 66.82
C VAL A 1189 -4.49 -23.96 65.76
N PHE A 1190 -3.23 -23.72 65.40
CA PHE A 1190 -2.48 -24.60 64.50
C PHE A 1190 -1.75 -25.68 65.32
N ASP A 1191 -1.92 -26.94 64.92
CA ASP A 1191 -1.33 -28.09 65.62
C ASP A 1191 0.12 -28.32 65.15
N ASP A 1192 1.05 -27.60 65.76
CA ASP A 1192 2.49 -27.74 65.49
C ASP A 1192 3.18 -28.78 66.39
N ALA A 1193 2.44 -29.38 67.33
CA ALA A 1193 2.95 -30.38 68.26
C ALA A 1193 2.90 -31.78 67.65
N LYS A 1194 4.06 -32.36 67.34
CA LYS A 1194 4.21 -33.75 66.85
C LYS A 1194 3.58 -34.86 67.73
N ALA A 1195 3.08 -34.51 68.92
CA ALA A 1195 2.41 -35.41 69.85
C ALA A 1195 1.13 -36.05 69.28
N ARG A 1196 0.34 -35.34 68.46
CA ARG A 1196 -0.98 -35.87 68.02
C ARG A 1196 -0.89 -37.00 66.99
N GLN A 1197 0.16 -37.00 66.16
CA GLN A 1197 0.43 -38.10 65.21
C GLN A 1197 1.12 -39.33 65.86
N SER A 1198 1.62 -39.21 67.10
CA SER A 1198 2.28 -40.30 67.83
C SER A 1198 1.38 -40.96 68.90
N LEU A 1199 0.09 -40.57 68.96
CA LEU A 1199 -0.89 -41.04 69.94
C LEU A 1199 -2.04 -41.88 69.32
N SER A 1200 -1.82 -42.49 68.15
CA SER A 1200 -2.79 -43.42 67.54
C SER A 1200 -2.74 -44.84 68.11
N GLU A 1201 -1.69 -45.21 68.86
CA GLU A 1201 -1.61 -46.48 69.59
C GLU A 1201 -1.85 -46.27 71.10
N GLY A 1202 -3.12 -46.38 71.53
CA GLY A 1202 -3.43 -46.76 72.91
C GLY A 1202 -4.25 -45.81 73.79
N TRP A 1203 -4.97 -44.82 73.25
CA TRP A 1203 -5.93 -44.02 74.03
C TRP A 1203 -7.38 -44.41 73.70
N SER A 1204 -8.03 -45.10 74.64
CA SER A 1204 -9.47 -45.37 74.60
C SER A 1204 -10.25 -44.10 74.90
N ALA A 1205 -11.31 -43.84 74.13
CA ALA A 1205 -12.15 -42.66 74.28
C ALA A 1205 -12.87 -42.62 75.65
N GLU A 1206 -12.49 -41.68 76.50
CA GLU A 1206 -13.40 -40.99 77.45
C GLU A 1206 -12.73 -39.73 78.05
N SER A 1207 -13.34 -38.57 77.83
CA SER A 1207 -13.10 -37.29 78.54
C SER A 1207 -11.73 -36.59 78.46
N THR A 1208 -11.49 -35.88 77.35
CA THR A 1208 -11.18 -34.42 77.40
C THR A 1208 -11.40 -33.80 76.02
N GLU A 1209 -12.47 -33.01 75.86
CA GLU A 1209 -12.54 -32.07 74.75
C GLU A 1209 -11.41 -31.04 74.94
N MET A 1210 -10.43 -31.03 74.03
CA MET A 1210 -9.51 -29.90 73.90
C MET A 1210 -10.36 -28.66 73.63
N PRO A 1211 -10.24 -27.55 74.39
CA PRO A 1211 -11.08 -26.36 74.23
C PRO A 1211 -10.70 -25.52 72.99
N TYR A 1212 -10.08 -26.14 71.99
CA TYR A 1212 -9.44 -25.51 70.84
C TYR A 1212 -9.98 -26.09 69.54
N ILE A 1213 -10.33 -25.22 68.60
CA ILE A 1213 -10.70 -25.61 67.24
C ILE A 1213 -9.43 -25.62 66.41
N PHE A 1214 -9.10 -26.75 65.77
CA PHE A 1214 -7.86 -26.86 65.00
C PHE A 1214 -8.04 -26.43 63.55
N VAL A 1215 -7.00 -25.79 63.01
CA VAL A 1215 -6.85 -25.47 61.58
C VAL A 1215 -6.72 -26.78 60.77
N SER A 1216 -7.26 -26.81 59.54
CA SER A 1216 -7.13 -27.96 58.64
C SER A 1216 -5.67 -28.29 58.35
N ASP A 1217 -5.38 -29.59 58.30
CA ASP A 1217 -4.16 -30.21 57.78
C ASP A 1217 -3.78 -29.77 56.35
N ARG A 1218 -4.77 -29.36 55.53
CA ARG A 1218 -4.54 -28.79 54.19
C ARG A 1218 -3.90 -27.38 54.24
N VAL A 1219 -3.92 -26.69 55.37
CA VAL A 1219 -3.19 -25.42 55.56
C VAL A 1219 -1.78 -25.73 56.07
N SER A 1220 -0.75 -25.46 55.27
CA SER A 1220 0.62 -25.79 55.69
C SER A 1220 1.10 -24.98 56.90
N ARG A 1221 2.03 -25.56 57.68
CA ARG A 1221 2.69 -24.88 58.80
C ARG A 1221 3.27 -23.51 58.40
N TYR A 1222 3.86 -23.43 57.21
CA TYR A 1222 4.42 -22.18 56.67
C TYR A 1222 3.34 -21.08 56.53
N VAL A 1223 2.16 -21.45 56.01
CA VAL A 1223 1.01 -20.54 55.88
C VAL A 1223 0.51 -20.12 57.26
N ALA A 1224 0.37 -21.06 58.20
CA ALA A 1224 -0.07 -20.76 59.56
C ALA A 1224 0.89 -19.81 60.32
N GLU A 1225 2.20 -20.03 60.19
CA GLU A 1225 3.24 -19.14 60.75
C GLU A 1225 3.18 -17.74 60.12
N LYS A 1226 3.01 -17.65 58.80
CA LYS A 1226 2.89 -16.38 58.06
C LYS A 1226 1.62 -15.59 58.40
N LEU A 1227 0.49 -16.28 58.55
CA LEU A 1227 -0.79 -15.68 58.95
C LEU A 1227 -0.85 -15.32 60.45
N GLN A 1228 0.18 -15.65 61.23
CA GLN A 1228 0.25 -15.45 62.68
C GLN A 1228 -0.90 -16.16 63.43
N ILE A 1229 -1.20 -17.40 63.02
CA ILE A 1229 -2.11 -18.27 63.75
C ILE A 1229 -1.42 -18.71 65.05
N ASN A 1230 -2.17 -18.78 66.15
CA ASN A 1230 -1.65 -19.30 67.41
C ASN A 1230 -1.18 -20.76 67.25
N MET A 1231 0.08 -21.02 67.55
CA MET A 1231 0.67 -22.36 67.57
C MET A 1231 0.32 -23.06 68.88
N LEU A 1232 -0.04 -24.35 68.82
CA LEU A 1232 -0.39 -25.14 70.02
C LEU A 1232 0.77 -25.21 71.01
N SER A 1233 2.03 -25.23 70.55
CA SER A 1233 3.21 -25.23 71.40
C SER A 1233 3.48 -23.91 72.15
N ALA A 1234 2.73 -22.85 71.83
CA ALA A 1234 2.85 -21.52 72.41
C ALA A 1234 1.69 -21.13 73.36
N GLN A 1235 0.74 -22.04 73.61
CA GLN A 1235 -0.33 -21.90 74.61
C GLN A 1235 -0.13 -22.84 75.80
#